data_AF-A0A8T2IY08-F1
#
_entry.id   AF-A0A8T2IY08-F1
#
_cell.length_a   1.000
_cell.length_b   1.000
_cell.length_c   1.000
_cell.angle_alpha   90.00
_cell.angle_beta   90.00
_cell.angle_gamma   90.00
#
_symmetry.space_group_name_H-M   'P 1'
#
loop_
_entity.id
_entity.type
_entity.pdbx_description
1 polymer ?
#
loop_
_entity_poly.entity_id
_entity_poly.type
_entity_poly.pdbx_seq_one_letter_code
_entity_poly.pdbx_strand_id
1 'polypeptide(L)'
;MPPKLEMDCPGIKHFPIGICLHRKVYFVPSITLNKTRPVNPDALSLSAVSLCNPLTIVEECQPCIRVNILLNATGLPLLHGVIIQTLEESINRFKSFEIIVKRGPTPETLWKIQYDCLRAKPRQNVHVSLLTVPDYGLRITKTFYQEDRNAKPDFQFTHNPERKEINVFIPQGPDAITRLCYQNRLCDPLPGNKTPKLNAMKNATLKYEYMLPCLCIEVYYDYTDSPRTPKCPFETNDACNGPHYWNVTWSHANNRMEMKFRSYCPLLPSASLCEKYNNTCNIISTVKMETQELLESRNRMVKVFALDRIEKDPHLCFKFTVQNRSHIKCPETRDWDVTEEMQISLVRLVVVSRVPANFSAVICKRNNSKAECDPRASIFNATKVNKAGAGEVHIFTFVRDTGSCFQVWRSDVQLAHKRLICPDYSHKHLGLISLASVLVIFTLVFLLFWIYRRICKVFTAPQWSRTVLLVYSPDSAEYKTLICTFADFLQSILGCEVILDMWDMNTVSQIGMTPWFYQKRELVAQRKGNIIIMWTKKSRTMYDQWRSRKLKSYEWTDPVNLFGAAMSCLMKDFDGEEDHLQDCTVVYFEGLCEKQDIPPSLRNISRFHLFKDLYQLLRKLQDTTCLSPPCLIKAATRYLKRRLVSSEKSKGLQQHVELYRQRLGQQCS
;
A
#
# COMPACT_ATOMS: atom_id res chain seq x y z
N MET A 1 16.43 72.38 -64.81
CA MET A 1 16.59 71.61 -66.06
C MET A 1 18.00 71.01 -66.07
N PRO A 2 18.22 69.83 -66.69
CA PRO A 2 18.55 68.54 -66.06
C PRO A 2 20.03 68.33 -65.66
N PRO A 3 20.40 67.17 -65.08
CA PRO A 3 21.72 66.87 -64.49
C PRO A 3 22.71 66.27 -65.50
N LYS A 4 24.01 66.21 -65.15
CA LYS A 4 24.96 65.31 -65.84
C LYS A 4 26.19 64.92 -65.02
N LEU A 5 26.61 63.69 -65.34
CA LEU A 5 27.71 62.85 -64.87
C LEU A 5 29.13 63.42 -65.12
N GLU A 6 30.05 62.79 -64.38
CA GLU A 6 31.36 62.24 -64.78
C GLU A 6 32.67 62.95 -64.36
N MET A 7 33.62 62.02 -64.14
CA MET A 7 34.94 62.04 -63.50
C MET A 7 35.92 63.07 -64.08
N ASP A 8 36.92 63.49 -63.27
CA ASP A 8 38.33 63.26 -63.63
C ASP A 8 39.41 63.58 -62.57
N CYS A 9 40.52 62.82 -62.68
CA CYS A 9 41.94 63.10 -62.29
C CYS A 9 42.36 63.10 -60.79
N PRO A 10 43.68 62.97 -60.41
CA PRO A 10 44.95 62.96 -61.18
C PRO A 10 45.92 61.77 -60.82
N GLY A 11 47.03 61.46 -61.53
CA GLY A 11 48.24 62.29 -61.68
C GLY A 11 49.44 61.55 -62.34
N ILE A 12 50.26 62.35 -63.01
CA ILE A 12 51.23 62.07 -64.10
C ILE A 12 52.70 62.11 -63.60
N LYS A 13 53.65 61.51 -64.36
CA LYS A 13 55.00 62.01 -64.81
C LYS A 13 55.84 60.83 -65.35
N HIS A 14 56.55 60.80 -66.49
CA HIS A 14 56.94 61.71 -67.59
C HIS A 14 57.31 60.86 -68.86
N PHE A 15 57.11 61.41 -70.07
CA PHE A 15 57.50 60.96 -71.44
C PHE A 15 59.00 61.26 -71.78
N PRO A 16 59.60 61.03 -73.00
CA PRO A 16 59.12 60.40 -74.27
C PRO A 16 60.15 59.47 -75.00
N ILE A 17 59.73 58.79 -76.07
CA ILE A 17 60.25 58.89 -77.47
C ILE A 17 59.28 58.08 -78.35
N GLY A 18 58.77 58.73 -79.40
CA GLY A 18 57.70 58.20 -80.23
C GLY A 18 58.14 57.18 -81.26
N ILE A 19 57.14 56.61 -81.95
CA ILE A 19 57.05 56.46 -83.41
C ILE A 19 55.68 55.83 -83.73
N CYS A 20 54.93 56.46 -84.62
CA CYS A 20 53.73 55.92 -85.25
C CYS A 20 54.07 54.66 -86.07
N LEU A 21 53.29 53.59 -85.93
CA LEU A 21 53.38 52.44 -86.82
C LEU A 21 52.15 52.34 -87.73
N HIS A 22 52.40 52.60 -89.00
CA HIS A 22 51.54 52.31 -90.14
C HIS A 22 51.02 50.86 -90.09
N ARG A 23 49.69 50.71 -90.19
CA ARG A 23 49.03 49.41 -90.35
C ARG A 23 49.19 48.94 -91.80
N LYS A 24 50.27 48.21 -92.10
CA LYS A 24 50.36 47.42 -93.35
C LYS A 24 49.57 46.12 -93.17
N VAL A 25 48.47 46.01 -93.90
CA VAL A 25 47.74 44.76 -94.08
C VAL A 25 48.51 43.93 -95.10
N TYR A 26 49.04 42.78 -94.69
CA TYR A 26 49.59 41.78 -95.59
C TYR A 26 48.57 40.66 -95.77
N PHE A 27 48.15 40.41 -97.01
CA PHE A 27 47.52 39.15 -97.38
C PHE A 27 48.62 38.10 -97.48
N VAL A 28 48.60 37.09 -96.62
CA VAL A 28 49.49 35.91 -96.71
C VAL A 28 48.79 34.89 -97.62
N PRO A 29 49.47 34.35 -98.65
CA PRO A 29 48.85 33.39 -99.55
C PRO A 29 48.59 32.07 -98.82
N SER A 30 47.41 31.50 -99.05
CA SER A 30 47.02 30.16 -98.66
C SER A 30 47.97 29.14 -99.29
N ILE A 31 48.88 28.58 -98.50
CA ILE A 31 49.65 27.40 -98.91
C ILE A 31 48.70 26.20 -98.78
N THR A 32 48.15 25.78 -99.92
CA THR A 32 47.46 24.50 -100.07
C THR A 32 48.49 23.38 -99.95
N LEU A 33 48.71 22.87 -98.73
CA LEU A 33 49.38 21.60 -98.54
C LEU A 33 48.35 20.47 -98.60
N ASN A 34 48.15 19.94 -99.81
CA ASN A 34 47.47 18.67 -100.05
C ASN A 34 48.26 17.53 -99.39
N LYS A 35 47.91 17.19 -98.15
CA LYS A 35 48.10 15.85 -97.54
C LYS A 35 47.33 15.80 -96.22
N THR A 36 46.17 15.15 -96.23
CA THR A 36 45.48 14.64 -95.05
C THR A 36 46.41 13.67 -94.31
N ARG A 37 47.20 14.19 -93.38
CA ARG A 37 47.89 13.35 -92.39
C ARG A 37 46.86 12.92 -91.35
N PRO A 38 46.82 11.63 -90.96
CA PRO A 38 45.96 11.19 -89.87
C PRO A 38 46.37 11.94 -88.60
N VAL A 39 45.43 12.73 -88.08
CA VAL A 39 45.57 13.48 -86.83
C VAL A 39 45.72 12.46 -85.71
N ASN A 40 46.87 12.45 -85.02
CA ASN A 40 47.08 11.56 -83.88
C ASN A 40 46.14 11.99 -82.72
N PRO A 41 45.11 11.20 -82.35
CA PRO A 41 44.16 11.56 -81.30
C PRO A 41 44.81 11.63 -79.90
N ASP A 42 46.01 11.07 -79.73
CA ASP A 42 46.77 11.08 -78.48
C ASP A 42 47.65 12.33 -78.31
N ALA A 43 47.67 13.23 -79.29
CA ALA A 43 48.46 14.46 -79.19
C ALA A 43 47.91 15.45 -78.15
N LEU A 44 46.67 15.27 -77.68
CA LEU A 44 46.05 16.04 -76.59
C LEU A 44 45.56 15.06 -75.51
N SER A 45 45.96 15.23 -74.25
CA SER A 45 45.43 14.46 -73.12
C SER A 45 45.05 15.40 -71.97
N LEU A 46 43.95 15.08 -71.28
CA LEU A 46 43.35 15.90 -70.23
C LEU A 46 43.32 15.09 -68.93
N SER A 47 43.66 15.72 -67.81
CA SER A 47 43.62 15.09 -66.48
C SER A 47 43.13 16.06 -65.41
N ALA A 48 42.43 15.57 -64.39
CA ALA A 48 42.01 16.37 -63.25
C ALA A 48 43.16 16.62 -62.29
N VAL A 49 43.34 17.88 -61.90
CA VAL A 49 44.28 18.31 -60.84
C VAL A 49 43.63 19.37 -59.96
N SER A 50 44.22 19.64 -58.81
CA SER A 50 43.77 20.70 -57.90
C SER A 50 44.87 21.74 -57.69
N LEU A 51 44.51 23.01 -57.76
CA LEU A 51 45.39 24.12 -57.40
C LEU A 51 45.15 24.48 -55.94
N CYS A 52 46.12 24.14 -55.08
CA CYS A 52 46.07 24.41 -53.65
C CYS A 52 47.03 25.56 -53.31
N ASN A 53 46.57 26.53 -52.52
CA ASN A 53 47.41 27.64 -52.07
C ASN A 53 48.15 27.24 -50.78
N PRO A 54 49.50 27.24 -50.73
CA PRO A 54 50.26 26.73 -49.59
C PRO A 54 50.16 27.60 -48.32
N LEU A 55 49.68 28.84 -48.42
CA LEU A 55 49.59 29.79 -47.30
C LEU A 55 48.23 29.80 -46.59
N THR A 56 47.20 29.17 -47.15
CA THR A 56 45.88 29.06 -46.52
C THR A 56 45.63 27.61 -46.14
N ILE A 57 45.52 27.37 -44.83
CA ILE A 57 45.29 26.07 -44.23
C ILE A 57 43.95 25.52 -44.74
N VAL A 58 44.05 24.52 -45.63
CA VAL A 58 43.13 23.38 -45.84
C VAL A 58 41.80 23.59 -46.60
N GLU A 59 41.26 24.79 -46.84
CA GLU A 59 39.86 24.85 -47.37
C GLU A 59 39.62 25.30 -48.82
N GLU A 60 40.61 25.68 -49.63
CA GLU A 60 40.34 26.17 -51.00
C GLU A 60 41.28 25.60 -52.07
N CYS A 61 41.36 24.28 -52.19
CA CYS A 61 41.90 23.68 -53.41
C CYS A 61 40.88 23.83 -54.54
N GLN A 62 41.22 24.61 -55.57
CA GLN A 62 40.34 24.82 -56.72
C GLN A 62 40.54 23.69 -57.77
N PRO A 63 39.46 23.07 -58.27
CA PRO A 63 39.56 22.08 -59.34
C PRO A 63 40.07 22.72 -60.64
N CYS A 64 41.00 22.05 -61.30
CA CYS A 64 41.64 22.50 -62.53
C CYS A 64 41.87 21.34 -63.49
N ILE A 65 41.93 21.64 -64.79
CA ILE A 65 42.25 20.65 -65.82
C ILE A 65 43.70 20.84 -66.23
N ARG A 66 44.51 19.78 -66.09
CA ARG A 66 45.86 19.71 -66.66
C ARG A 66 45.76 19.26 -68.11
N VAL A 67 46.37 20.04 -69.00
CA VAL A 67 46.40 19.80 -70.45
C VAL A 67 47.81 19.37 -70.84
N ASN A 68 47.94 18.15 -71.32
CA ASN A 68 49.19 17.57 -71.79
C ASN A 68 49.15 17.44 -73.31
N ILE A 69 50.11 18.06 -73.99
CA ILE A 69 50.22 18.08 -75.44
C ILE A 69 51.49 17.34 -75.85
N LEU A 70 51.34 16.34 -76.71
CA LEU A 70 52.40 15.54 -77.29
C LEU A 70 52.34 15.67 -78.81
N LEU A 71 52.98 16.71 -79.35
CA LEU A 71 52.91 17.04 -80.76
C LEU A 71 54.20 16.64 -81.49
N ASN A 72 54.08 15.78 -82.50
CA ASN A 72 55.20 15.47 -83.38
C ASN A 72 55.35 16.58 -84.43
N ALA A 73 56.43 17.36 -84.33
CA ALA A 73 56.74 18.49 -85.21
C ALA A 73 57.43 18.06 -86.52
N THR A 74 57.66 16.76 -86.76
CA THR A 74 58.25 16.29 -88.03
C THR A 74 57.39 16.69 -89.23
N GLY A 75 57.92 17.57 -90.09
CA GLY A 75 57.21 18.10 -91.25
C GLY A 75 56.43 19.40 -91.03
N LEU A 76 56.63 20.08 -89.89
CA LEU A 76 56.11 21.44 -89.61
C LEU A 76 57.27 22.45 -89.52
N PRO A 77 57.87 22.88 -90.65
CA PRO A 77 59.15 23.60 -90.68
C PRO A 77 59.11 25.01 -90.05
N LEU A 78 57.91 25.60 -89.91
CA LEU A 78 57.68 26.92 -89.33
C LEU A 78 56.72 26.85 -88.13
N LEU A 79 56.68 25.73 -87.39
CA LEU A 79 55.93 25.72 -86.13
C LEU A 79 56.59 26.67 -85.13
N HIS A 80 55.83 27.67 -84.67
CA HIS A 80 56.25 28.69 -83.70
C HIS A 80 55.48 28.58 -82.39
N GLY A 81 54.31 27.94 -82.40
CA GLY A 81 53.49 27.82 -81.20
C GLY A 81 52.27 26.94 -81.40
N VAL A 82 51.47 26.87 -80.35
CA VAL A 82 50.16 26.21 -80.32
C VAL A 82 49.12 27.12 -79.67
N ILE A 83 47.88 27.03 -80.13
CA ILE A 83 46.74 27.74 -79.52
C ILE A 83 45.88 26.71 -78.80
N ILE A 84 45.52 27.00 -77.55
CA ILE A 84 44.56 26.23 -76.77
C ILE A 84 43.29 27.07 -76.66
N GLN A 85 42.16 26.50 -77.10
CA GLN A 85 40.82 27.09 -77.00
C GLN A 85 39.98 26.25 -76.06
N THR A 86 39.26 26.89 -75.13
CA THR A 86 38.40 26.20 -74.17
C THR A 86 37.01 26.78 -74.15
N LEU A 87 36.01 25.90 -74.16
CA LEU A 87 34.59 26.25 -74.05
C LEU A 87 33.99 25.54 -72.83
N GLU A 88 33.55 26.33 -71.85
CA GLU A 88 32.77 25.87 -70.70
C GLU A 88 31.28 25.87 -71.10
N GLU A 89 30.67 24.68 -71.25
CA GLU A 89 29.35 24.50 -71.87
C GLU A 89 28.23 25.21 -71.09
N SER A 90 28.21 25.08 -69.76
CA SER A 90 27.11 25.57 -68.91
C SER A 90 26.98 27.09 -68.83
N ILE A 91 28.10 27.80 -68.97
CA ILE A 91 28.19 29.26 -68.87
C ILE A 91 28.56 29.91 -70.20
N ASN A 92 28.65 29.11 -71.27
CA ASN A 92 29.06 29.53 -72.61
C ASN A 92 30.33 30.41 -72.58
N ARG A 93 31.31 30.04 -71.76
CA ARG A 93 32.52 30.84 -71.55
C ARG A 93 33.64 30.31 -72.44
N PHE A 94 34.03 31.11 -73.42
CA PHE A 94 35.17 30.83 -74.30
C PHE A 94 36.45 31.51 -73.78
N LYS A 95 37.58 30.78 -73.76
CA LYS A 95 38.91 31.33 -73.49
C LYS A 95 39.89 30.77 -74.53
N SER A 96 40.79 31.61 -75.03
CA SER A 96 41.86 31.17 -75.93
C SER A 96 43.19 31.78 -75.51
N PHE A 97 44.24 30.98 -75.52
CA PHE A 97 45.60 31.45 -75.27
C PHE A 97 46.60 30.73 -76.16
N GLU A 98 47.69 31.41 -76.46
CA GLU A 98 48.73 30.96 -77.36
C GLU A 98 50.02 30.71 -76.58
N ILE A 99 50.69 29.60 -76.86
CA ILE A 99 51.99 29.24 -76.32
C ILE A 99 52.99 29.32 -77.47
N ILE A 100 53.80 30.37 -77.48
CA ILE A 100 54.85 30.59 -78.48
C ILE A 100 56.20 30.16 -77.90
N VAL A 101 56.95 29.35 -78.63
CA VAL A 101 58.28 28.92 -78.25
C VAL A 101 59.32 29.83 -78.90
N LYS A 102 60.11 30.54 -78.10
CA LYS A 102 61.29 31.28 -78.60
C LYS A 102 62.42 30.27 -78.86
N ARG A 103 62.77 30.05 -80.12
CA ARG A 103 63.70 28.98 -80.56
C ARG A 103 65.11 29.12 -79.95
N GLY A 104 65.66 27.99 -79.48
CA GLY A 104 67.10 27.72 -79.38
C GLY A 104 67.63 26.99 -80.64
N PRO A 105 68.93 26.65 -80.72
CA PRO A 105 69.62 26.34 -81.98
C PRO A 105 69.27 25.00 -82.66
N THR A 106 68.39 24.17 -82.10
CA THR A 106 67.98 22.89 -82.71
C THR A 106 66.45 22.70 -82.71
N PRO A 107 65.82 22.37 -83.85
CA PRO A 107 64.39 22.07 -83.89
C PRO A 107 64.12 20.71 -83.21
N GLU A 108 63.48 20.73 -82.04
CA GLU A 108 62.97 19.52 -81.41
C GLU A 108 61.86 18.90 -82.27
N THR A 109 61.99 17.61 -82.58
CA THR A 109 61.03 16.84 -83.39
C THR A 109 59.77 16.47 -82.61
N LEU A 110 59.81 16.44 -81.27
CA LEU A 110 58.68 16.12 -80.41
C LEU A 110 58.47 17.21 -79.36
N TRP A 111 57.35 17.93 -79.47
CA TRP A 111 56.98 18.99 -78.53
C TRP A 111 56.17 18.38 -77.38
N LYS A 112 56.67 18.56 -76.16
CA LYS A 112 55.98 18.17 -74.93
C LYS A 112 55.61 19.44 -74.15
N ILE A 113 54.32 19.77 -74.12
CA ILE A 113 53.82 20.94 -73.41
C ILE A 113 52.85 20.47 -72.34
N GLN A 114 53.09 20.86 -71.08
CA GLN A 114 52.18 20.63 -69.97
C GLN A 114 51.69 21.97 -69.45
N TYR A 115 50.37 22.16 -69.48
CA TYR A 115 49.70 23.31 -68.88
C TYR A 115 48.92 22.82 -67.65
N ASP A 116 49.37 23.22 -66.46
CA ASP A 116 48.93 22.58 -65.22
C ASP A 116 47.54 22.94 -64.74
N CYS A 117 46.99 24.13 -65.04
CA CYS A 117 45.75 24.56 -64.41
C CYS A 117 44.89 25.40 -65.33
N LEU A 118 44.06 24.73 -66.14
CA LEU A 118 42.93 25.36 -66.79
C LEU A 118 41.77 25.45 -65.80
N ARG A 119 41.49 26.66 -65.31
CA ARG A 119 40.36 26.91 -64.40
C ARG A 119 39.03 26.76 -65.13
N ALA A 120 38.21 25.85 -64.64
CA ALA A 120 36.83 25.66 -65.06
C ALA A 120 35.92 25.51 -63.83
N LYS A 121 34.66 25.97 -63.94
CA LYS A 121 33.69 25.68 -62.87
C LYS A 121 33.43 24.16 -62.78
N PRO A 122 33.17 23.61 -61.58
CA PRO A 122 32.80 22.21 -61.44
C PRO A 122 31.35 21.93 -61.92
N ARG A 123 31.03 20.65 -62.12
CA ARG A 123 29.75 20.08 -62.59
C ARG A 123 29.35 20.47 -64.02
N GLN A 124 30.31 20.56 -64.94
CA GLN A 124 30.05 20.88 -66.35
C GLN A 124 31.04 20.18 -67.29
N ASN A 125 30.66 20.08 -68.57
CA ASN A 125 31.60 19.70 -69.62
C ASN A 125 32.44 20.90 -70.07
N VAL A 126 33.72 20.64 -70.28
CA VAL A 126 34.68 21.59 -70.82
C VAL A 126 35.26 21.00 -72.09
N HIS A 127 35.08 21.69 -73.22
CA HIS A 127 35.70 21.30 -74.48
C HIS A 127 37.03 22.02 -74.63
N VAL A 128 38.12 21.26 -74.78
CA VAL A 128 39.47 21.79 -74.99
C VAL A 128 39.90 21.46 -76.42
N SER A 129 40.19 22.48 -77.22
CA SER A 129 40.64 22.36 -78.60
C SER A 129 42.08 22.86 -78.76
N LEU A 130 42.90 22.10 -79.49
CA LEU A 130 44.29 22.38 -79.79
C LEU A 130 44.44 22.76 -81.27
N LEU A 131 45.13 23.88 -81.54
CA LEU A 131 45.49 24.35 -82.87
C LEU A 131 47.00 24.69 -82.94
N THR A 132 47.53 24.86 -84.14
CA THR A 132 48.96 25.16 -84.39
C THR A 132 49.19 26.59 -84.86
N VAL A 133 50.38 27.15 -84.64
CA VAL A 133 50.79 28.47 -85.13
C VAL A 133 52.08 28.38 -85.95
N PRO A 134 52.07 28.79 -87.23
CA PRO A 134 50.91 29.19 -88.04
C PRO A 134 49.96 27.99 -88.25
N ASP A 135 48.73 28.25 -88.68
CA ASP A 135 47.72 27.21 -88.83
C ASP A 135 48.10 26.21 -89.94
N TYR A 136 48.40 24.98 -89.53
CA TYR A 136 48.66 23.85 -90.43
C TYR A 136 47.44 22.93 -90.63
N GLY A 137 46.24 23.35 -90.22
CA GLY A 137 45.00 22.57 -90.34
C GLY A 137 44.83 21.48 -89.27
N LEU A 138 45.69 21.45 -88.26
CA LEU A 138 45.57 20.53 -87.12
C LEU A 138 44.58 21.10 -86.10
N ARG A 139 43.44 20.42 -85.91
CA ARG A 139 42.46 20.75 -84.86
C ARG A 139 42.05 19.49 -84.11
N ILE A 140 42.41 19.40 -82.83
CA ILE A 140 42.05 18.27 -81.95
C ILE A 140 41.19 18.80 -80.81
N THR A 141 39.98 18.26 -80.65
CA THR A 141 39.08 18.63 -79.55
C THR A 141 38.83 17.44 -78.63
N LYS A 142 38.99 17.62 -77.33
CA LYS A 142 38.59 16.64 -76.29
C LYS A 142 37.62 17.28 -75.31
N THR A 143 36.64 16.50 -74.88
CA THR A 143 35.66 16.90 -73.86
C THR A 143 36.08 16.31 -72.51
N PHE A 144 36.02 17.11 -71.45
CA PHE A 144 36.31 16.70 -70.08
C PHE A 144 35.18 17.13 -69.15
N TYR A 145 34.62 16.19 -68.38
CA TYR A 145 33.64 16.51 -67.34
C TYR A 145 34.36 16.89 -66.05
N GLN A 146 34.18 18.13 -65.61
CA GLN A 146 34.79 18.62 -64.38
C GLN A 146 33.91 18.24 -63.18
N GLU A 147 34.31 17.23 -62.41
CA GLU A 147 33.63 16.86 -61.16
C GLU A 147 33.91 17.87 -60.03
N ASP A 148 32.95 18.02 -59.12
CA ASP A 148 33.14 18.76 -57.87
C ASP A 148 33.65 17.83 -56.76
N ARG A 149 34.97 17.75 -56.60
CA ARG A 149 35.60 16.92 -55.55
C ARG A 149 35.40 17.44 -54.13
N ASN A 150 34.91 18.68 -53.99
CA ASN A 150 34.59 19.28 -52.70
C ASN A 150 33.09 19.17 -52.36
N ALA A 151 32.27 18.65 -53.29
CA ALA A 151 30.84 18.49 -53.07
C ALA A 151 30.57 17.45 -51.98
N LYS A 152 29.70 17.82 -51.04
CA LYS A 152 29.20 16.94 -49.98
C LYS A 152 27.82 16.39 -50.36
N PRO A 153 27.47 15.16 -49.95
CA PRO A 153 26.11 14.67 -50.09
C PRO A 153 25.17 15.49 -49.21
N ASP A 154 24.16 16.11 -49.81
CA ASP A 154 23.02 16.58 -49.02
C ASP A 154 22.08 15.39 -48.78
N PHE A 155 21.69 15.17 -47.54
CA PHE A 155 20.91 14.01 -47.14
C PHE A 155 19.90 14.38 -46.07
N GLN A 156 18.77 13.68 -46.12
CA GLN A 156 17.69 13.73 -45.15
C GLN A 156 17.68 12.44 -44.34
N PHE A 157 17.14 12.50 -43.12
CA PHE A 157 17.01 11.33 -42.27
C PHE A 157 15.67 11.33 -41.54
N THR A 158 15.17 10.12 -41.25
CA THR A 158 14.01 9.90 -40.40
C THR A 158 14.37 8.92 -39.29
N HIS A 159 13.91 9.19 -38.07
CA HIS A 159 14.22 8.39 -36.89
C HIS A 159 13.01 7.57 -36.45
N ASN A 160 13.19 6.27 -36.30
CA ASN A 160 12.19 5.35 -35.76
C ASN A 160 12.68 4.80 -34.39
N PRO A 161 12.16 5.33 -33.27
CA PRO A 161 12.62 4.94 -31.93
C PRO A 161 12.21 3.51 -31.54
N GLU A 162 11.06 3.02 -31.98
CA GLU A 162 10.55 1.69 -31.61
C GLU A 162 11.43 0.56 -32.17
N ARG A 163 11.91 0.74 -33.41
CA ARG A 163 12.78 -0.22 -34.09
C ARG A 163 14.27 0.06 -33.91
N LYS A 164 14.63 1.16 -33.22
CA LYS A 164 16.00 1.67 -33.10
C LYS A 164 16.69 1.84 -34.46
N GLU A 165 15.97 2.43 -35.40
CA GLU A 165 16.37 2.57 -36.80
C GLU A 165 16.44 4.04 -37.20
N ILE A 166 17.42 4.37 -38.05
CA ILE A 166 17.54 5.67 -38.72
C ILE A 166 17.56 5.39 -40.22
N ASN A 167 16.59 5.94 -40.93
CA ASN A 167 16.55 5.86 -42.38
C ASN A 167 17.21 7.11 -42.97
N VAL A 168 18.18 6.90 -43.85
CA VAL A 168 18.92 7.97 -44.55
C VAL A 168 18.54 7.96 -46.01
N PHE A 169 18.25 9.15 -46.55
CA PHE A 169 17.84 9.36 -47.94
C PHE A 169 18.70 10.44 -48.59
N ILE A 170 19.14 10.19 -49.82
CA ILE A 170 19.88 11.15 -50.64
C ILE A 170 19.02 11.51 -51.86
N PRO A 171 18.58 12.77 -52.00
CA PRO A 171 17.70 13.20 -53.09
C PRO A 171 18.40 13.19 -54.44
N GLN A 172 19.68 13.57 -54.50
CA GLN A 172 20.47 13.68 -55.73
C GLN A 172 21.96 13.51 -55.44
N GLY A 173 22.70 12.92 -56.37
CA GLY A 173 24.16 12.74 -56.28
C GLY A 173 24.63 11.38 -56.78
N PRO A 174 25.96 11.17 -56.88
CA PRO A 174 26.54 9.85 -57.14
C PRO A 174 26.34 8.90 -55.95
N ASP A 175 26.73 7.64 -56.12
CA ASP A 175 26.65 6.62 -55.07
C ASP A 175 27.43 7.08 -53.83
N ALA A 176 26.83 6.87 -52.66
CA ALA A 176 27.35 7.32 -51.38
C ALA A 176 27.37 6.17 -50.37
N ILE A 177 28.28 6.24 -49.41
CA ILE A 177 28.36 5.32 -48.29
C ILE A 177 27.82 6.03 -47.07
N THR A 178 27.02 5.31 -46.28
CA THR A 178 26.51 5.82 -45.00
C THR A 178 26.84 4.89 -43.85
N ARG A 179 27.12 5.48 -42.67
CA ARG A 179 27.40 4.75 -41.44
C ARG A 179 27.01 5.56 -40.20
N LEU A 180 26.85 4.83 -39.08
CA LEU A 180 26.66 5.39 -37.74
C LEU A 180 27.96 5.31 -36.95
N CYS A 181 28.16 6.27 -36.05
CA CYS A 181 29.26 6.29 -35.07
C CYS A 181 28.89 7.08 -33.81
N TYR A 182 29.66 6.87 -32.73
CA TYR A 182 29.52 7.56 -31.45
C TYR A 182 30.65 8.56 -31.19
N GLN A 183 31.00 9.40 -32.17
CA GLN A 183 32.13 10.33 -32.03
C GLN A 183 31.98 11.56 -32.93
N ASN A 184 32.47 12.71 -32.45
CA ASN A 184 32.28 14.01 -33.11
C ASN A 184 33.46 14.45 -34.01
N ARG A 185 34.56 13.67 -34.09
CA ARG A 185 35.77 14.05 -34.87
C ARG A 185 36.13 13.07 -35.99
N LEU A 186 36.24 11.79 -35.67
CA LEU A 186 36.47 10.72 -36.65
C LEU A 186 35.42 9.64 -36.39
N CYS A 187 34.67 9.29 -37.43
CA CYS A 187 33.54 8.39 -37.33
C CYS A 187 34.00 6.96 -37.62
N ASP A 188 34.23 6.15 -36.59
CA ASP A 188 34.50 4.73 -36.76
C ASP A 188 33.19 3.93 -36.83
N PRO A 189 33.07 2.96 -37.76
CA PRO A 189 31.82 2.22 -37.94
C PRO A 189 31.51 1.37 -36.71
N LEU A 190 30.25 1.35 -36.30
CA LEU A 190 29.78 0.50 -35.21
C LEU A 190 30.02 -1.00 -35.53
N PRO A 191 30.51 -1.80 -34.56
CA PRO A 191 30.78 -3.22 -34.77
C PRO A 191 29.49 -3.97 -35.13
N GLY A 192 29.52 -4.70 -36.25
CA GLY A 192 28.37 -5.48 -36.74
C GLY A 192 27.38 -4.69 -37.61
N ASN A 193 27.52 -3.36 -37.71
CA ASN A 193 26.73 -2.58 -38.66
C ASN A 193 27.37 -2.66 -40.05
N LYS A 194 26.56 -3.07 -41.04
CA LYS A 194 26.92 -2.91 -42.44
C LYS A 194 27.01 -1.41 -42.75
N THR A 195 27.99 -1.02 -43.57
CA THR A 195 28.07 0.32 -44.17
C THR A 195 27.44 0.25 -45.57
N PRO A 196 26.10 0.41 -45.70
CA PRO A 196 25.44 0.25 -46.98
C PRO A 196 25.92 1.31 -47.97
N LYS A 197 26.10 0.88 -49.22
CA LYS A 197 26.17 1.77 -50.37
C LYS A 197 24.76 2.18 -50.76
N LEU A 198 24.56 3.47 -50.95
CA LEU A 198 23.29 4.09 -51.26
C LEU A 198 23.38 4.82 -52.60
N ASN A 199 22.41 4.57 -53.47
CA ASN A 199 22.25 5.28 -54.72
C ASN A 199 21.24 6.42 -54.50
N ALA A 200 21.33 7.47 -55.32
CA ALA A 200 20.33 8.54 -55.30
C ALA A 200 18.90 7.97 -55.43
N MET A 201 17.96 8.55 -54.69
CA MET A 201 16.55 8.12 -54.57
C MET A 201 16.28 6.79 -53.86
N LYS A 202 17.27 6.15 -53.25
CA LYS A 202 17.06 4.98 -52.36
C LYS A 202 17.24 5.35 -50.89
N ASN A 203 16.57 4.61 -50.00
CA ASN A 203 16.72 4.73 -48.55
C ASN A 203 17.66 3.64 -48.00
N ALA A 204 18.50 3.99 -47.05
CA ALA A 204 19.28 3.04 -46.25
C ALA A 204 18.82 3.07 -44.80
N THR A 205 18.62 1.90 -44.22
CA THR A 205 18.24 1.75 -42.82
C THR A 205 19.46 1.37 -41.98
N LEU A 206 19.74 2.16 -40.96
CA LEU A 206 20.85 1.97 -40.03
C LEU A 206 20.31 1.71 -38.63
N LYS A 207 20.82 0.67 -37.96
CA LYS A 207 20.40 0.29 -36.60
C LYS A 207 21.37 0.78 -35.55
N TYR A 208 20.86 1.25 -34.41
CA TYR A 208 21.69 1.66 -33.27
C TYR A 208 21.33 0.87 -32.01
N GLU A 209 22.29 0.69 -31.11
CA GLU A 209 22.09 -0.03 -29.85
C GLU A 209 21.78 0.93 -28.68
N TYR A 210 22.56 2.02 -28.60
CA TYR A 210 22.46 3.06 -27.58
C TYR A 210 22.03 4.39 -28.20
N MET A 211 20.97 5.00 -27.67
CA MET A 211 20.58 6.36 -28.05
C MET A 211 21.36 7.34 -27.16
N LEU A 212 22.35 8.02 -27.75
CA LEU A 212 23.24 8.94 -27.04
C LEU A 212 23.43 10.24 -27.83
N PRO A 213 23.80 11.37 -27.19
CA PRO A 213 23.93 12.66 -27.88
C PRO A 213 25.01 12.70 -28.96
N CYS A 214 26.07 11.90 -28.81
CA CYS A 214 27.16 11.81 -29.79
C CYS A 214 26.90 10.79 -30.91
N LEU A 215 25.68 10.25 -31.02
CA LEU A 215 25.31 9.38 -32.13
C LEU A 215 25.14 10.23 -33.39
N CYS A 216 26.02 10.01 -34.36
CA CYS A 216 26.08 10.78 -35.59
C CYS A 216 25.93 9.88 -36.82
N ILE A 217 25.40 10.48 -37.89
CA ILE A 217 25.24 9.89 -39.21
C ILE A 217 26.31 10.51 -40.10
N GLU A 218 27.20 9.68 -40.63
CA GLU A 218 28.18 10.12 -41.63
C GLU A 218 27.80 9.59 -43.00
N VAL A 219 27.78 10.49 -43.98
CA VAL A 219 27.49 10.20 -45.38
C VAL A 219 28.57 10.85 -46.23
N TYR A 220 29.17 10.07 -47.13
CA TYR A 220 30.21 10.53 -48.05
C TYR A 220 30.09 9.79 -49.38
N TYR A 221 30.55 10.39 -50.48
CA TYR A 221 30.47 9.75 -51.79
C TYR A 221 31.49 8.61 -51.94
N ASP A 222 31.17 7.60 -52.76
CA ASP A 222 32.01 6.41 -52.97
C ASP A 222 33.17 6.68 -53.94
N TYR A 223 34.00 7.68 -53.61
CA TYR A 223 35.26 7.95 -54.29
C TYR A 223 36.38 8.25 -53.28
N THR A 224 37.63 8.09 -53.73
CA THR A 224 38.82 8.31 -52.91
C THR A 224 38.89 9.74 -52.42
N ASP A 225 39.14 9.92 -51.12
CA ASP A 225 39.25 11.23 -50.45
C ASP A 225 37.98 12.09 -50.52
N SER A 226 36.79 11.48 -50.61
CA SER A 226 35.52 12.21 -50.46
C SER A 226 35.48 12.96 -49.12
N PRO A 227 35.12 14.25 -49.12
CA PRO A 227 34.88 15.00 -47.89
C PRO A 227 33.83 14.30 -47.03
N ARG A 228 34.11 14.16 -45.73
CA ARG A 228 33.23 13.52 -44.75
C ARG A 228 32.81 14.54 -43.72
N THR A 229 31.52 14.63 -43.43
CA THR A 229 31.02 15.49 -42.35
C THR A 229 29.87 14.78 -41.67
N PRO A 230 30.04 14.35 -40.41
CA PRO A 230 28.96 13.72 -39.66
C PRO A 230 27.90 14.76 -39.27
N LYS A 231 26.61 14.39 -39.32
CA LYS A 231 25.51 15.14 -38.71
C LYS A 231 25.06 14.41 -37.43
N CYS A 232 24.97 15.10 -36.32
CA CYS A 232 24.62 14.54 -35.00
C CYS A 232 23.22 15.01 -34.57
N PRO A 233 22.13 14.30 -34.93
CA PRO A 233 20.77 14.80 -34.74
C PRO A 233 20.30 14.81 -33.28
N PHE A 234 21.03 14.13 -32.38
CA PHE A 234 20.63 13.91 -31.00
C PHE A 234 21.39 14.75 -29.97
N GLU A 235 22.26 15.65 -30.41
CA GLU A 235 23.14 16.43 -29.53
C GLU A 235 22.37 17.28 -28.51
N THR A 236 21.28 17.91 -28.93
CA THR A 236 20.42 18.76 -28.09
C THR A 236 19.14 18.07 -27.62
N ASN A 237 18.92 16.80 -27.99
CA ASN A 237 17.65 16.13 -27.75
C ASN A 237 17.55 15.60 -26.30
N ASP A 238 16.56 16.07 -25.55
CA ASP A 238 16.27 15.60 -24.18
C ASP A 238 15.79 14.14 -24.13
N ALA A 239 15.28 13.58 -25.24
CA ALA A 239 14.89 12.17 -25.33
C ALA A 239 16.08 11.22 -25.10
N CYS A 240 17.32 11.70 -25.23
CA CYS A 240 18.52 10.92 -24.92
C CYS A 240 18.72 10.68 -23.41
N ASN A 241 17.93 11.28 -22.51
CA ASN A 241 18.08 11.17 -21.05
C ASN A 241 17.65 9.82 -20.44
N GLY A 242 17.42 8.83 -21.29
CA GLY A 242 17.01 7.50 -20.88
C GLY A 242 18.11 6.68 -20.19
N PRO A 243 17.84 5.39 -19.94
CA PRO A 243 18.74 4.48 -19.23
C PRO A 243 20.10 4.28 -19.94
N HIS A 244 20.17 4.47 -21.27
CA HIS A 244 21.42 4.36 -22.02
C HIS A 244 22.40 5.50 -21.73
N TYR A 245 21.90 6.70 -21.40
CA TYR A 245 22.71 7.85 -21.01
C TYR A 245 23.22 7.74 -19.57
N TRP A 246 22.39 7.20 -18.67
CA TRP A 246 22.74 6.92 -17.27
C TRP A 246 23.11 5.46 -17.05
N ASN A 247 24.04 4.94 -17.84
CA ASN A 247 24.52 3.56 -17.70
C ASN A 247 25.51 3.43 -16.53
N VAL A 248 24.95 3.30 -15.32
CA VAL A 248 25.68 3.17 -14.06
C VAL A 248 25.46 1.79 -13.45
N THR A 249 26.55 1.07 -13.19
CA THR A 249 26.54 -0.16 -12.40
C THR A 249 27.25 0.08 -11.08
N TRP A 250 26.82 -0.61 -10.02
CA TRP A 250 27.43 -0.48 -8.70
C TRP A 250 27.89 -1.83 -8.17
N SER A 251 28.91 -1.79 -7.31
CA SER A 251 29.40 -2.93 -6.55
C SER A 251 29.79 -2.49 -5.15
N HIS A 252 29.66 -3.38 -4.17
CA HIS A 252 30.09 -3.14 -2.80
C HIS A 252 30.87 -4.36 -2.31
N ALA A 253 32.11 -4.14 -1.88
CA ALA A 253 32.98 -5.18 -1.34
C ALA A 253 33.93 -4.55 -0.33
N ASN A 254 34.23 -5.26 0.77
CA ASN A 254 35.17 -4.79 1.79
C ASN A 254 34.91 -3.36 2.31
N ASN A 255 33.64 -3.01 2.53
CA ASN A 255 33.20 -1.67 2.92
C ASN A 255 33.57 -0.55 1.92
N ARG A 256 33.92 -0.90 0.68
CA ARG A 256 34.17 0.02 -0.43
C ARG A 256 33.00 -0.05 -1.39
N MET A 257 32.36 1.10 -1.63
CA MET A 257 31.30 1.24 -2.61
C MET A 257 31.87 1.82 -3.89
N GLU A 258 31.68 1.11 -5.00
CA GLU A 258 32.16 1.52 -6.31
C GLU A 258 31.01 1.67 -7.30
N MET A 259 31.01 2.77 -8.03
CA MET A 259 30.06 3.07 -9.08
C MET A 259 30.83 3.25 -10.40
N LYS A 260 30.41 2.52 -11.44
CA LYS A 260 31.04 2.56 -12.77
C LYS A 260 30.06 3.17 -13.75
N PHE A 261 30.36 4.38 -14.21
CA PHE A 261 29.64 5.07 -15.27
C PHE A 261 30.27 4.71 -16.62
N ARG A 262 29.47 4.22 -17.57
CA ARG A 262 29.97 3.81 -18.89
C ARG A 262 29.27 4.56 -20.01
N SER A 263 30.04 5.13 -20.93
CA SER A 263 29.48 5.82 -22.10
C SER A 263 30.39 5.69 -23.31
N TYR A 264 29.79 5.66 -24.50
CA TYR A 264 30.51 5.81 -25.77
C TYR A 264 30.75 7.28 -26.10
N CYS A 265 30.02 8.20 -25.46
CA CYS A 265 30.22 9.63 -25.65
C CYS A 265 31.24 10.20 -24.66
N PRO A 266 32.00 11.25 -25.04
CA PRO A 266 32.93 11.97 -24.18
C PRO A 266 32.20 12.85 -23.15
N LEU A 267 31.43 12.22 -22.29
CA LEU A 267 30.74 12.87 -21.17
C LEU A 267 31.69 12.95 -19.98
N LEU A 268 31.70 14.10 -19.31
CA LEU A 268 32.39 14.29 -18.03
C LEU A 268 31.36 14.27 -16.88
N PRO A 269 31.03 13.10 -16.32
CA PRO A 269 30.21 13.01 -15.13
C PRO A 269 31.00 13.45 -13.90
N SER A 270 30.30 14.15 -13.01
CA SER A 270 30.68 14.35 -11.61
C SER A 270 29.73 13.52 -10.75
N ALA A 271 30.21 13.00 -9.63
CA ALA A 271 29.41 12.21 -8.70
C ALA A 271 29.59 12.74 -7.28
N SER A 272 28.51 12.67 -6.50
CA SER A 272 28.49 13.06 -5.08
C SER A 272 27.69 12.06 -4.28
N LEU A 273 28.12 11.78 -3.05
CA LEU A 273 27.34 10.98 -2.12
C LEU A 273 26.19 11.82 -1.57
N CYS A 274 25.01 11.25 -1.46
CA CYS A 274 23.85 11.94 -0.92
C CYS A 274 22.93 11.01 -0.14
N GLU A 275 22.23 11.56 0.85
CA GLU A 275 21.21 10.83 1.60
C GLU A 275 19.83 11.07 1.01
N LYS A 276 19.14 10.00 0.65
CA LYS A 276 17.83 10.02 0.00
C LYS A 276 16.71 10.13 1.03
N TYR A 277 15.88 11.16 0.89
CA TYR A 277 14.66 11.37 1.66
C TYR A 277 13.52 11.73 0.70
N ASN A 278 12.41 10.99 0.66
CA ASN A 278 11.25 11.31 -0.20
C ASN A 278 11.61 11.69 -1.65
N ASN A 279 12.49 10.89 -2.29
CA ASN A 279 13.02 11.11 -3.65
C ASN A 279 13.90 12.35 -3.87
N THR A 280 14.16 13.18 -2.87
CA THR A 280 15.23 14.18 -2.91
C THR A 280 16.51 13.57 -2.33
N CYS A 281 17.66 14.12 -2.73
CA CYS A 281 18.96 13.63 -2.26
C CYS A 281 19.79 14.80 -1.74
N ASN A 282 20.08 14.78 -0.44
CA ASN A 282 20.86 15.81 0.24
C ASN A 282 22.34 15.45 0.16
N ILE A 283 23.14 16.31 -0.47
CA ILE A 283 24.56 16.03 -0.73
C ILE A 283 25.36 16.03 0.58
N ILE A 284 26.22 15.03 0.73
CA ILE A 284 27.14 14.86 1.86
C ILE A 284 28.53 15.28 1.37
N SER A 285 28.93 16.52 1.65
CA SER A 285 30.18 17.12 1.14
C SER A 285 31.44 16.69 1.89
N THR A 286 31.31 15.95 2.99
CA THR A 286 32.42 15.61 3.90
C THR A 286 33.30 14.46 3.41
N VAL A 287 32.95 13.81 2.29
CA VAL A 287 33.61 12.59 1.83
C VAL A 287 34.46 12.86 0.59
N LYS A 288 35.71 12.39 0.61
CA LYS A 288 36.59 12.43 -0.55
C LYS A 288 36.30 11.22 -1.44
N MET A 289 36.02 11.49 -2.70
CA MET A 289 35.73 10.46 -3.71
C MET A 289 36.95 10.18 -4.56
N GLU A 290 37.30 8.90 -4.69
CA GLU A 290 38.34 8.46 -5.60
C GLU A 290 37.74 8.31 -7.00
N THR A 291 38.39 8.94 -7.99
CA THR A 291 37.96 8.90 -9.38
C THR A 291 39.04 8.28 -10.24
N GLN A 292 38.66 7.31 -11.07
CA GLN A 292 39.55 6.69 -12.04
C GLN A 292 38.89 6.66 -13.41
N GLU A 293 39.61 7.09 -14.43
CA GLU A 293 39.18 7.02 -15.82
C GLU A 293 39.87 5.86 -16.51
N LEU A 294 39.08 4.98 -17.12
CA LEU A 294 39.54 3.81 -17.85
C LEU A 294 38.93 3.83 -19.25
N LEU A 295 39.75 3.51 -20.24
CA LEU A 295 39.27 3.26 -21.60
C LEU A 295 39.13 1.74 -21.78
N GLU A 296 37.90 1.24 -21.75
CA GLU A 296 37.62 -0.16 -22.10
C GLU A 296 37.76 -0.33 -23.63
N SER A 297 38.04 -1.57 -24.08
CA SER A 297 38.10 -1.92 -25.51
C SER A 297 36.90 -1.35 -26.29
N ARG A 298 37.13 -0.82 -27.50
CA ARG A 298 36.11 -0.20 -28.40
C ARG A 298 35.66 1.22 -28.02
N ASN A 299 36.59 2.11 -27.63
CA ASN A 299 36.31 3.53 -27.34
C ASN A 299 35.21 3.78 -26.29
N ARG A 300 35.00 2.83 -25.38
CA ARG A 300 34.02 2.98 -24.30
C ARG A 300 34.72 3.59 -23.09
N MET A 301 34.36 4.83 -22.76
CA MET A 301 34.87 5.49 -21.57
C MET A 301 34.15 4.97 -20.34
N VAL A 302 34.94 4.60 -19.34
CA VAL A 302 34.47 4.15 -18.04
C VAL A 302 35.06 5.03 -16.97
N LYS A 303 34.19 5.72 -16.22
CA LYS A 303 34.60 6.46 -15.02
C LYS A 303 34.16 5.69 -13.79
N VAL A 304 35.12 5.35 -12.94
CA VAL A 304 34.90 4.66 -11.67
C VAL A 304 34.95 5.68 -10.54
N PHE A 305 33.91 5.70 -9.73
CA PHE A 305 33.79 6.51 -8.52
C PHE A 305 33.76 5.56 -7.33
N ALA A 306 34.76 5.66 -6.45
CA ALA A 306 34.89 4.78 -5.31
C ALA A 306 34.92 5.56 -4.00
N LEU A 307 34.30 4.98 -2.98
CA LEU A 307 34.30 5.49 -1.62
C LEU A 307 34.54 4.36 -0.64
N ASP A 308 35.54 4.55 0.22
CA ASP A 308 35.88 3.61 1.28
C ASP A 308 35.10 3.87 2.56
N ARG A 309 34.92 2.82 3.35
CA ARG A 309 34.25 2.85 4.66
C ARG A 309 32.83 3.41 4.58
N ILE A 310 32.08 2.97 3.58
CA ILE A 310 30.67 3.31 3.38
C ILE A 310 29.78 2.08 3.48
N GLU A 311 28.66 2.25 4.17
CA GLU A 311 27.62 1.25 4.24
C GLU A 311 26.81 1.13 2.95
N LYS A 312 26.48 -0.12 2.60
CA LYS A 312 25.48 -0.42 1.57
C LYS A 312 24.07 -0.20 2.15
N ASP A 313 23.45 0.94 1.80
CA ASP A 313 22.11 1.31 2.25
C ASP A 313 21.27 1.96 1.13
N PRO A 314 19.96 1.65 1.01
CA PRO A 314 19.05 2.32 0.08
C PRO A 314 18.90 3.84 0.26
N HIS A 315 19.24 4.38 1.43
CA HIS A 315 19.24 5.82 1.69
C HIS A 315 20.57 6.47 1.33
N LEU A 316 21.68 5.73 1.24
CA LEU A 316 22.98 6.25 0.83
C LEU A 316 23.17 6.04 -0.68
N CYS A 317 22.99 7.12 -1.44
CA CYS A 317 22.95 7.08 -2.90
C CYS A 317 24.06 7.93 -3.52
N PHE A 318 24.35 7.65 -4.79
CA PHE A 318 25.21 8.50 -5.61
C PHE A 318 24.34 9.38 -6.51
N LYS A 319 24.58 10.70 -6.46
CA LYS A 319 24.02 11.67 -7.38
C LYS A 319 25.07 12.01 -8.43
N PHE A 320 24.79 11.61 -9.66
CA PHE A 320 25.59 11.93 -10.85
C PHE A 320 25.07 13.21 -11.47
N THR A 321 25.99 14.06 -11.91
CA THR A 321 25.72 15.31 -12.61
C THR A 321 26.58 15.40 -13.85
N VAL A 322 25.94 15.55 -15.00
CA VAL A 322 26.59 15.76 -16.30
C VAL A 322 25.99 17.02 -16.89
N GLN A 323 26.80 18.07 -17.04
CA GLN A 323 26.34 19.40 -17.46
C GLN A 323 25.18 19.89 -16.56
N ASN A 324 23.95 19.98 -17.09
CA ASN A 324 22.76 20.44 -16.35
C ASN A 324 21.79 19.31 -15.98
N ARG A 325 22.19 18.05 -16.16
CA ARG A 325 21.33 16.88 -15.95
C ARG A 325 21.84 16.09 -14.75
N SER A 326 20.91 15.55 -13.94
CA SER A 326 21.25 14.77 -12.75
C SER A 326 20.52 13.43 -12.69
N HIS A 327 21.16 12.44 -12.09
CA HIS A 327 20.60 11.11 -11.90
C HIS A 327 21.05 10.52 -10.58
N ILE A 328 20.14 9.86 -9.87
CA ILE A 328 20.41 9.27 -8.55
C ILE A 328 20.36 7.75 -8.68
N LYS A 329 21.44 7.08 -8.27
CA LYS A 329 21.51 5.61 -8.19
C LYS A 329 21.79 5.19 -6.76
N CYS A 330 20.95 4.31 -6.23
CA CYS A 330 21.03 3.78 -4.87
C CYS A 330 21.21 2.25 -4.90
N PRO A 331 21.87 1.65 -3.90
CA PRO A 331 21.76 0.23 -3.63
C PRO A 331 20.31 -0.19 -3.33
N GLU A 332 19.90 -1.37 -3.79
CA GLU A 332 18.51 -1.85 -3.61
C GLU A 332 18.30 -2.57 -2.27
N THR A 333 19.36 -3.10 -1.68
CA THR A 333 19.33 -3.94 -0.48
C THR A 333 20.37 -3.51 0.53
N ARG A 334 20.20 -3.96 1.78
CA ARG A 334 21.21 -3.89 2.85
C ARG A 334 21.81 -5.26 3.09
N ASP A 335 22.98 -5.28 3.73
CA ASP A 335 23.63 -6.54 4.12
C ASP A 335 23.28 -6.99 5.55
N TRP A 336 22.54 -6.19 6.32
CA TRP A 336 22.08 -6.52 7.67
C TRP A 336 20.65 -6.07 7.91
N ASP A 337 20.02 -6.70 8.90
CA ASP A 337 18.72 -6.33 9.44
C ASP A 337 18.71 -6.44 10.97
N VAL A 338 17.73 -5.83 11.62
CA VAL A 338 17.54 -5.89 13.07
C VAL A 338 16.08 -6.17 13.38
N THR A 339 15.89 -7.11 14.28
CA THR A 339 14.59 -7.50 14.81
C THR A 339 14.54 -7.27 16.31
N GLU A 340 13.36 -6.94 16.82
CA GLU A 340 13.11 -6.76 18.26
C GLU A 340 12.40 -7.98 18.87
N GLU A 341 12.95 -8.49 19.97
CA GLU A 341 12.34 -9.49 20.84
C GLU A 341 12.09 -8.88 22.23
N MET A 342 10.86 -8.98 22.72
CA MET A 342 10.48 -8.43 24.02
C MET A 342 10.41 -9.55 25.08
N GLN A 343 11.13 -9.38 26.18
CA GLN A 343 11.04 -10.25 27.36
C GLN A 343 10.79 -9.41 28.62
N ILE A 344 9.55 -9.38 29.12
CA ILE A 344 9.15 -8.69 30.37
C ILE A 344 9.60 -7.20 30.40
N SER A 345 10.79 -6.90 30.96
CA SER A 345 11.40 -5.56 31.08
C SER A 345 12.71 -5.41 30.29
N LEU A 346 13.09 -6.45 29.56
CA LEU A 346 14.29 -6.55 28.75
C LEU A 346 13.91 -6.51 27.27
N VAL A 347 14.46 -5.54 26.53
CA VAL A 347 14.41 -5.55 25.08
C VAL A 347 15.69 -6.21 24.57
N ARG A 348 15.50 -7.22 23.70
CA ARG A 348 16.56 -7.91 22.99
C ARG A 348 16.51 -7.47 21.53
N LEU A 349 17.52 -6.75 21.09
CA LEU A 349 17.71 -6.46 19.67
C LEU A 349 18.59 -7.54 19.06
N VAL A 350 18.09 -8.20 18.01
CA VAL A 350 18.82 -9.23 17.28
C VAL A 350 19.25 -8.65 15.94
N VAL A 351 20.54 -8.35 15.83
CA VAL A 351 21.16 -7.89 14.57
C VAL A 351 21.59 -9.10 13.76
N VAL A 352 21.08 -9.24 12.54
CA VAL A 352 21.46 -10.31 11.60
C VAL A 352 22.25 -9.69 10.46
N SER A 353 23.53 -10.02 10.35
CA SER A 353 24.40 -9.53 9.27
C SER A 353 24.87 -10.65 8.34
N ARG A 354 24.88 -10.37 7.03
CA ARG A 354 25.43 -11.25 5.98
C ARG A 354 26.93 -11.03 5.76
N VAL A 355 27.46 -9.93 6.27
CA VAL A 355 28.86 -9.53 6.16
C VAL A 355 29.47 -9.32 7.55
N PRO A 356 30.78 -9.53 7.73
CA PRO A 356 31.42 -9.22 8.99
C PRO A 356 31.42 -7.71 9.25
N ALA A 357 30.81 -7.27 10.34
CA ALA A 357 30.63 -5.87 10.70
C ALA A 357 30.56 -5.68 12.23
N ASN A 358 30.81 -4.44 12.69
CA ASN A 358 30.59 -4.02 14.07
C ASN A 358 29.37 -3.11 14.13
N PHE A 359 28.53 -3.29 15.15
CA PHE A 359 27.32 -2.51 15.33
C PHE A 359 27.36 -1.76 16.65
N SER A 360 26.75 -0.59 16.68
CA SER A 360 26.53 0.16 17.91
C SER A 360 25.07 0.59 17.97
N ALA A 361 24.53 0.66 19.19
CA ALA A 361 23.18 1.11 19.44
C ALA A 361 23.12 2.13 20.58
N VAL A 362 22.16 3.06 20.48
CA VAL A 362 21.84 4.02 21.53
C VAL A 362 20.33 4.05 21.77
N ILE A 363 19.94 4.35 23.01
CA ILE A 363 18.54 4.52 23.39
C ILE A 363 18.13 5.96 23.10
N CYS A 364 17.01 6.13 22.41
CA CYS A 364 16.42 7.41 22.07
C CYS A 364 15.03 7.54 22.69
N LYS A 365 14.64 8.75 23.06
CA LYS A 365 13.29 9.03 23.56
C LYS A 365 12.44 9.56 22.42
N ARG A 366 11.28 8.94 22.18
CA ARG A 366 10.36 9.40 21.13
C ARG A 366 9.54 10.58 21.64
N ASN A 367 9.67 11.75 21.01
CA ASN A 367 8.84 12.91 21.32
C ASN A 367 8.11 13.36 20.04
N ASN A 368 6.77 13.29 20.02
CA ASN A 368 5.91 13.80 18.94
C ASN A 368 6.48 13.64 17.51
N SER A 369 6.73 12.38 17.10
CA SER A 369 7.19 11.93 15.76
C SER A 369 8.68 12.07 15.39
N LYS A 370 9.52 12.80 16.16
CA LYS A 370 10.99 12.75 16.02
C LYS A 370 11.59 12.03 17.24
N ALA A 371 12.51 11.11 17.00
CA ALA A 371 13.28 10.51 18.08
C ALA A 371 14.48 11.41 18.37
N GLU A 372 14.52 11.97 19.57
CA GLU A 372 15.66 12.72 20.06
C GLU A 372 16.57 11.76 20.82
N CYS A 373 17.80 11.62 20.35
CA CYS A 373 18.80 10.72 20.90
C CYS A 373 19.83 11.56 21.67
N ASP A 374 19.96 11.33 22.97
CA ASP A 374 20.98 12.02 23.77
C ASP A 374 22.36 11.42 23.45
N PRO A 375 23.33 12.21 22.96
CA PRO A 375 24.68 11.73 22.68
C PRO A 375 25.45 11.25 23.92
N ARG A 376 24.97 11.54 25.14
CA ARG A 376 25.55 11.07 26.41
C ARG A 376 24.97 9.74 26.90
N ALA A 377 23.98 9.18 26.19
CA ALA A 377 23.39 7.89 26.56
C ALA A 377 24.37 6.72 26.36
N SER A 378 24.16 5.64 27.11
CA SER A 378 24.98 4.43 27.08
C SER A 378 25.04 3.83 25.67
N ILE A 379 26.22 3.91 25.03
CA ILE A 379 26.49 3.27 23.74
C ILE A 379 26.69 1.78 24.00
N PHE A 380 25.78 0.95 23.49
CA PHE A 380 25.97 -0.49 23.48
C PHE A 380 26.79 -0.86 22.25
N ASN A 381 28.04 -1.25 22.46
CA ASN A 381 28.89 -1.79 21.39
C ASN A 381 28.57 -3.27 21.21
N ALA A 382 27.91 -3.60 20.11
CA ALA A 382 27.62 -4.96 19.70
C ALA A 382 28.91 -5.59 19.15
N THR A 383 29.24 -6.79 19.62
CA THR A 383 30.47 -7.50 19.25
C THR A 383 30.47 -7.92 17.77
N LYS A 384 31.67 -7.95 17.20
CA LYS A 384 32.00 -8.27 15.81
C LYS A 384 31.33 -9.56 15.32
N VAL A 385 30.57 -9.46 14.22
CA VAL A 385 30.09 -10.65 13.48
C VAL A 385 31.27 -11.24 12.71
N ASN A 386 31.81 -12.38 13.16
CA ASN A 386 33.07 -12.94 12.64
C ASN A 386 32.91 -13.87 11.42
N LYS A 387 31.69 -14.28 11.04
CA LYS A 387 31.44 -15.18 9.89
C LYS A 387 30.37 -14.61 8.96
N ALA A 388 30.57 -14.81 7.65
CA ALA A 388 29.55 -14.57 6.63
C ALA A 388 28.49 -15.70 6.73
N GLY A 389 27.24 -15.33 7.03
CA GLY A 389 26.18 -16.23 7.48
C GLY A 389 25.61 -15.73 8.79
N ALA A 390 24.28 -15.79 8.97
CA ALA A 390 23.47 -15.15 10.01
C ALA A 390 24.13 -15.12 11.40
N GLY A 391 25.03 -14.17 11.61
CA GLY A 391 25.65 -13.91 12.89
C GLY A 391 24.72 -13.00 13.64
N GLU A 392 24.11 -13.53 14.69
CA GLU A 392 23.23 -12.79 15.57
C GLU A 392 24.06 -12.05 16.61
N VAL A 393 23.83 -10.74 16.74
CA VAL A 393 24.35 -9.97 17.87
C VAL A 393 23.18 -9.53 18.72
N HIS A 394 23.23 -9.91 19.99
CA HIS A 394 22.19 -9.59 20.96
C HIS A 394 22.58 -8.36 21.78
N ILE A 395 21.78 -7.31 21.69
CA ILE A 395 21.89 -6.14 22.55
C ILE A 395 20.75 -6.23 23.57
N PHE A 396 21.11 -6.34 24.84
CA PHE A 396 20.19 -6.44 25.97
C PHE A 396 20.12 -5.10 26.69
N THR A 397 18.92 -4.56 26.86
CA THR A 397 18.73 -3.31 27.60
C THR A 397 17.43 -3.31 28.39
N PHE A 398 17.51 -2.78 29.60
CA PHE A 398 16.36 -2.58 30.47
C PHE A 398 15.63 -1.30 30.06
N VAL A 399 14.35 -1.42 29.76
CA VAL A 399 13.53 -0.25 29.43
C VAL A 399 12.83 0.23 30.69
N ARG A 400 13.08 1.49 31.08
CA ARG A 400 12.44 2.13 32.24
C ARG A 400 11.15 2.87 31.88
N ASP A 401 11.03 3.37 30.64
CA ASP A 401 9.93 4.24 30.20
C ASP A 401 9.22 3.71 28.94
N THR A 402 7.90 3.84 28.91
CA THR A 402 7.07 3.64 27.71
C THR A 402 7.44 4.67 26.64
N GLY A 403 7.76 4.22 25.42
CA GLY A 403 8.18 5.09 24.31
C GLY A 403 9.70 5.21 24.09
N SER A 404 10.49 4.32 24.70
CA SER A 404 11.91 4.17 24.39
C SER A 404 12.10 3.52 23.01
N CYS A 405 12.87 4.18 22.14
CA CYS A 405 13.30 3.67 20.84
C CYS A 405 14.81 3.39 20.85
N PHE A 406 15.27 2.61 19.89
CA PHE A 406 16.67 2.25 19.72
C PHE A 406 17.13 2.73 18.36
N GLN A 407 18.23 3.47 18.33
CA GLN A 407 18.91 3.80 17.10
C GLN A 407 20.12 2.88 16.94
N VAL A 408 20.17 2.12 15.85
CA VAL A 408 21.20 1.11 15.57
C VAL A 408 21.90 1.45 14.25
N TRP A 409 23.22 1.33 14.22
CA TRP A 409 24.03 1.59 13.03
C TRP A 409 25.32 0.76 13.05
N ARG A 410 25.98 0.68 11.90
CA ARG A 410 27.32 0.10 11.78
C ARG A 410 28.39 1.08 12.26
N SER A 411 29.23 0.65 13.19
CA SER A 411 30.29 1.48 13.78
C SER A 411 31.67 1.25 13.16
N ASP A 412 31.83 0.25 12.29
CA ASP A 412 33.08 -0.04 11.57
C ASP A 412 33.32 0.82 10.32
N VAL A 413 32.30 1.55 9.88
CA VAL A 413 32.31 2.41 8.69
C VAL A 413 32.22 3.89 9.07
N GLN A 414 32.70 4.79 8.21
CA GLN A 414 32.64 6.24 8.45
C GLN A 414 31.22 6.78 8.26
N LEU A 415 30.52 6.26 7.26
CA LEU A 415 29.15 6.64 6.93
C LEU A 415 28.26 5.41 6.94
N ALA A 416 27.35 5.40 7.92
CA ALA A 416 26.27 4.44 8.06
C ALA A 416 24.95 5.20 8.22
N HIS A 417 23.90 4.68 7.61
CA HIS A 417 22.55 5.16 7.82
C HIS A 417 22.01 4.58 9.13
N LYS A 418 21.47 5.45 9.99
CA LYS A 418 21.06 5.07 11.34
C LYS A 418 19.60 4.61 11.35
N ARG A 419 19.34 3.37 11.75
CA ARG A 419 17.98 2.82 11.81
C ARG A 419 17.36 3.06 13.18
N LEU A 420 16.15 3.61 13.21
CA LEU A 420 15.36 3.77 14.42
C LEU A 420 14.35 2.63 14.55
N ILE A 421 14.33 1.96 15.70
CA ILE A 421 13.43 0.85 16.04
C ILE A 421 12.67 1.23 17.30
N CYS A 422 11.35 1.19 17.24
CA CYS A 422 10.51 1.55 18.38
C CYS A 422 9.62 0.36 18.70
N PRO A 423 9.93 -0.43 19.75
CA PRO A 423 9.07 -1.54 20.14
C PRO A 423 7.69 -1.02 20.55
N ASP A 424 6.67 -1.73 20.08
CA ASP A 424 5.27 -1.45 20.42
C ASP A 424 4.92 -2.13 21.75
N TYR A 425 4.92 -1.33 22.81
CA TYR A 425 4.63 -1.77 24.18
C TYR A 425 3.13 -2.04 24.43
N SER A 426 2.23 -1.64 23.51
CA SER A 426 0.82 -1.40 23.87
C SER A 426 -0.09 -2.61 23.66
N HIS A 427 0.14 -3.46 22.64
CA HIS A 427 -0.97 -4.30 22.14
C HIS A 427 -1.01 -5.77 22.59
N LYS A 428 0.04 -6.34 23.21
CA LYS A 428 0.06 -7.79 23.49
C LYS A 428 -0.57 -8.21 24.83
N HIS A 429 -0.65 -7.35 25.83
CA HIS A 429 -1.18 -7.71 27.15
C HIS A 429 -2.61 -7.22 27.43
N LEU A 430 -3.11 -6.19 26.72
CA LEU A 430 -4.47 -5.69 26.88
C LEU A 430 -5.53 -6.74 26.50
N GLY A 431 -5.26 -7.56 25.47
CA GLY A 431 -6.16 -8.65 25.06
C GLY A 431 -6.25 -9.79 26.09
N LEU A 432 -5.16 -10.09 26.79
CA LEU A 432 -5.14 -11.11 27.86
C LEU A 432 -5.80 -10.59 29.14
N ILE A 433 -5.58 -9.32 29.49
CA ILE A 433 -6.21 -8.67 30.65
C ILE A 433 -7.71 -8.52 30.42
N SER A 434 -8.16 -8.19 29.20
CA SER A 434 -9.58 -8.11 28.88
C SER A 434 -10.25 -9.50 28.93
N LEU A 435 -9.60 -10.56 28.42
CA LEU A 435 -10.11 -11.93 28.51
C LEU A 435 -10.23 -12.41 29.96
N ALA A 436 -9.22 -12.15 30.80
CA ALA A 436 -9.24 -12.49 32.22
C ALA A 436 -10.36 -11.73 32.96
N SER A 437 -10.53 -10.44 32.68
CA SER A 437 -11.62 -9.62 33.23
C SER A 437 -13.00 -10.17 32.86
N VAL A 438 -13.21 -10.52 31.59
CA VAL A 438 -14.49 -11.07 31.11
C VAL A 438 -14.81 -12.41 31.78
N LEU A 439 -13.81 -13.29 31.93
CA LEU A 439 -13.97 -14.57 32.63
C LEU A 439 -14.35 -14.38 34.10
N VAL A 440 -13.69 -13.47 34.81
CA VAL A 440 -14.02 -13.16 36.21
C VAL A 440 -15.44 -12.62 36.34
N ILE A 441 -15.86 -11.68 35.47
CA ILE A 441 -17.22 -11.14 35.47
C ILE A 441 -18.24 -12.26 35.18
N PHE A 442 -17.98 -13.13 34.21
CA PHE A 442 -18.88 -14.23 33.88
C PHE A 442 -19.05 -15.22 35.06
N THR A 443 -17.96 -15.54 35.76
CA THR A 443 -18.02 -16.39 36.97
C THR A 443 -18.81 -15.75 38.11
N LEU A 444 -18.65 -14.44 38.34
CA LEU A 444 -19.43 -13.68 39.33
C LEU A 444 -20.93 -13.65 39.00
N VAL A 445 -21.27 -13.38 37.73
CA VAL A 445 -22.67 -13.38 37.26
C VAL A 445 -23.28 -14.78 37.39
N PHE A 446 -22.53 -15.83 37.02
CA PHE A 446 -23.00 -17.20 37.15
C PHE A 446 -23.23 -17.60 38.62
N LEU A 447 -22.32 -17.23 39.53
CA LEU A 447 -22.49 -17.46 40.97
C LEU A 447 -23.71 -16.73 41.54
N LEU A 448 -23.89 -15.45 41.20
CA LEU A 448 -25.06 -14.68 41.62
C LEU A 448 -26.36 -15.26 41.06
N PHE A 449 -26.37 -15.69 39.79
CA PHE A 449 -27.50 -16.37 39.17
C PHE A 449 -27.80 -17.73 39.82
N TRP A 450 -26.76 -18.48 40.20
CA TRP A 450 -26.92 -19.76 40.88
C TRP A 450 -27.47 -19.59 42.30
N ILE A 451 -27.01 -18.57 43.03
CA ILE A 451 -27.55 -18.19 44.34
C ILE A 451 -29.00 -17.70 44.21
N TYR A 452 -29.30 -16.86 43.22
CA TYR A 452 -30.67 -16.43 42.93
C TYR A 452 -31.58 -17.63 42.60
N ARG A 453 -31.14 -18.55 41.74
CA ARG A 453 -31.89 -19.78 41.44
C ARG A 453 -32.05 -20.68 42.66
N ARG A 454 -31.05 -20.78 43.54
CA ARG A 454 -31.15 -21.51 44.81
C ARG A 454 -32.21 -20.89 45.73
N ILE A 455 -32.20 -19.57 45.88
CA ILE A 455 -33.21 -18.86 46.69
C ILE A 455 -34.60 -19.01 46.06
N CYS A 456 -34.75 -18.81 44.75
CA CYS A 456 -36.02 -19.01 44.06
C CYS A 456 -36.52 -20.45 44.20
N LYS A 457 -35.68 -21.47 44.03
CA LYS A 457 -36.07 -22.88 44.23
C LYS A 457 -36.50 -23.18 45.67
N VAL A 458 -35.92 -22.53 46.67
CA VAL A 458 -36.39 -22.62 48.08
C VAL A 458 -37.76 -21.98 48.26
N PHE A 459 -38.09 -20.94 47.51
CA PHE A 459 -39.38 -20.25 47.57
C PHE A 459 -40.46 -20.81 46.62
N THR A 460 -40.11 -21.61 45.60
CA THR A 460 -41.05 -22.09 44.57
C THR A 460 -41.20 -23.61 44.47
N ALA A 461 -40.60 -24.39 45.37
CA ALA A 461 -40.91 -25.82 45.48
C ALA A 461 -42.22 -26.04 46.27
N PRO A 462 -43.23 -26.75 45.73
CA PRO A 462 -44.49 -27.01 46.42
C PRO A 462 -44.28 -28.13 47.45
N GLN A 463 -43.74 -27.77 48.62
CA GLN A 463 -43.65 -28.65 49.78
C GLN A 463 -44.61 -28.21 50.89
N TRP A 464 -45.69 -27.50 50.52
CA TRP A 464 -46.64 -26.83 51.44
C TRP A 464 -48.07 -27.29 51.21
N SER A 465 -48.38 -28.57 51.43
CA SER A 465 -49.75 -29.06 51.31
C SER A 465 -50.08 -30.05 52.42
N ARG A 466 -50.23 -29.55 53.65
CA ARG A 466 -51.00 -30.32 54.64
C ARG A 466 -52.47 -30.24 54.25
N THR A 467 -53.13 -31.39 54.21
CA THR A 467 -54.57 -31.48 54.00
C THR A 467 -55.27 -30.97 55.27
N VAL A 468 -56.21 -30.04 55.11
CA VAL A 468 -56.91 -29.41 56.23
C VAL A 468 -58.40 -29.71 56.12
N LEU A 469 -58.98 -30.36 57.13
CA LEU A 469 -60.43 -30.57 57.19
C LEU A 469 -61.07 -29.49 58.05
N LEU A 470 -61.96 -28.70 57.46
CA LEU A 470 -62.59 -27.57 58.12
C LEU A 470 -63.98 -27.95 58.66
N VAL A 471 -64.14 -27.88 59.98
CA VAL A 471 -65.38 -28.16 60.71
C VAL A 471 -65.95 -26.87 61.24
N TYR A 472 -67.24 -26.63 61.06
CA TYR A 472 -67.92 -25.42 61.52
C TYR A 472 -69.36 -25.73 61.96
N SER A 473 -69.96 -24.86 62.77
CA SER A 473 -71.39 -24.92 63.06
C SER A 473 -72.19 -24.13 62.01
N PRO A 474 -73.35 -24.64 61.53
CA PRO A 474 -74.16 -23.94 60.55
C PRO A 474 -74.89 -22.76 61.20
N ASP A 475 -74.20 -21.63 61.35
CA ASP A 475 -74.71 -20.51 62.12
C ASP A 475 -75.73 -19.67 61.34
N SER A 476 -75.28 -19.08 60.22
CA SER A 476 -76.08 -18.34 59.25
C SER A 476 -75.49 -18.50 57.84
N ALA A 477 -76.20 -18.04 56.81
CA ALA A 477 -75.69 -18.06 55.43
C ALA A 477 -74.42 -17.19 55.27
N GLU A 478 -74.35 -16.06 55.98
CA GLU A 478 -73.19 -15.18 56.02
C GLU A 478 -71.98 -15.85 56.69
N TYR A 479 -72.22 -16.62 57.75
CA TYR A 479 -71.15 -17.38 58.38
C TYR A 479 -70.61 -18.46 57.43
N LYS A 480 -71.46 -19.14 56.66
CA LYS A 480 -71.02 -20.06 55.60
C LYS A 480 -70.13 -19.36 54.56
N THR A 481 -70.48 -18.13 54.16
CA THR A 481 -69.62 -17.30 53.28
C THR A 481 -68.28 -16.97 53.93
N LEU A 482 -68.26 -16.65 55.24
CA LEU A 482 -67.03 -16.44 56.00
C LEU A 482 -66.16 -17.71 56.06
N ILE A 483 -66.77 -18.89 56.23
CA ILE A 483 -66.05 -20.17 56.19
C ILE A 483 -65.47 -20.45 54.80
N CYS A 484 -66.22 -20.19 53.73
CA CYS A 484 -65.71 -20.32 52.35
C CYS A 484 -64.54 -19.36 52.05
N THR A 485 -64.63 -18.10 52.49
CA THR A 485 -63.54 -17.14 52.33
C THR A 485 -62.31 -17.52 53.15
N PHE A 486 -62.50 -18.12 54.34
CA PHE A 486 -61.40 -18.66 55.12
C PHE A 486 -60.75 -19.88 54.43
N ALA A 487 -61.55 -20.79 53.87
CA ALA A 487 -61.07 -21.93 53.11
C ALA A 487 -60.26 -21.50 51.87
N ASP A 488 -60.75 -20.51 51.11
CA ASP A 488 -60.01 -19.93 49.97
C ASP A 488 -58.73 -19.22 50.43
N PHE A 489 -58.76 -18.53 51.56
CA PHE A 489 -57.55 -17.94 52.15
C PHE A 489 -56.50 -19.02 52.46
N LEU A 490 -56.88 -20.13 53.11
CA LEU A 490 -55.98 -21.24 53.39
C LEU A 490 -55.43 -21.88 52.11
N GLN A 491 -56.29 -22.11 51.10
CA GLN A 491 -55.88 -22.73 49.84
C GLN A 491 -54.93 -21.84 49.03
N SER A 492 -55.25 -20.56 48.89
CA SER A 492 -54.50 -19.65 48.00
C SER A 492 -53.26 -19.03 48.62
N ILE A 493 -53.25 -18.77 49.93
CA ILE A 493 -52.10 -18.15 50.61
C ILE A 493 -51.13 -19.21 51.14
N LEU A 494 -51.63 -20.38 51.55
CA LEU A 494 -50.80 -21.42 52.16
C LEU A 494 -50.59 -22.64 51.27
N GLY A 495 -51.36 -22.78 50.19
CA GLY A 495 -51.32 -23.99 49.35
C GLY A 495 -51.94 -25.21 50.01
N CYS A 496 -52.70 -25.04 51.11
CA CYS A 496 -53.34 -26.15 51.81
C CYS A 496 -54.42 -26.80 50.92
N GLU A 497 -54.47 -28.13 50.93
CA GLU A 497 -55.60 -28.88 50.36
C GLU A 497 -56.74 -28.85 51.40
N VAL A 498 -57.69 -27.93 51.22
CA VAL A 498 -58.80 -27.75 52.17
C VAL A 498 -59.96 -28.69 51.79
N ILE A 499 -60.36 -29.54 52.72
CA ILE A 499 -61.55 -30.38 52.64
C ILE A 499 -62.67 -29.65 53.39
N LEU A 500 -63.75 -29.35 52.66
CA LEU A 500 -64.93 -28.64 53.16
C LEU A 500 -66.19 -29.32 52.62
N ASP A 501 -67.19 -29.53 53.48
CA ASP A 501 -68.44 -30.20 53.10
C ASP A 501 -69.18 -29.46 51.96
N MET A 502 -69.20 -28.13 52.00
CA MET A 502 -69.82 -27.27 50.99
C MET A 502 -69.17 -27.44 49.60
N TRP A 503 -67.94 -27.93 49.53
CA TRP A 503 -67.23 -28.21 48.27
C TRP A 503 -67.40 -29.65 47.79
N ASP A 504 -67.94 -30.53 48.62
CA ASP A 504 -68.10 -31.97 48.36
C ASP A 504 -69.54 -32.45 48.58
N MET A 505 -70.51 -31.57 48.30
CA MET A 505 -71.95 -31.82 48.55
C MET A 505 -72.50 -33.07 47.84
N ASN A 506 -71.92 -33.45 46.70
CA ASN A 506 -72.36 -34.64 45.95
C ASN A 506 -72.03 -35.94 46.69
N THR A 507 -70.88 -36.03 47.36
CA THR A 507 -70.57 -37.24 48.14
C THR A 507 -71.35 -37.24 49.45
N VAL A 508 -71.47 -36.09 50.11
CA VAL A 508 -72.26 -35.92 51.35
C VAL A 508 -73.70 -36.38 51.15
N SER A 509 -74.34 -36.04 50.01
CA SER A 509 -75.72 -36.45 49.73
C SER A 509 -75.86 -37.95 49.44
N GLN A 510 -74.81 -38.62 48.93
CA GLN A 510 -74.83 -40.04 48.60
C GLN A 510 -74.57 -40.96 49.80
N ILE A 511 -73.59 -40.62 50.66
CA ILE A 511 -73.15 -41.49 51.77
C ILE A 511 -73.61 -41.00 53.14
N GLY A 512 -74.16 -39.79 53.22
CA GLY A 512 -74.54 -39.14 54.48
C GLY A 512 -73.37 -38.44 55.18
N MET A 513 -73.68 -37.49 56.05
CA MET A 513 -72.67 -36.63 56.69
C MET A 513 -71.74 -37.39 57.65
N THR A 514 -72.28 -38.30 58.48
CA THR A 514 -71.44 -39.04 59.44
C THR A 514 -70.42 -39.94 58.73
N PRO A 515 -70.79 -40.80 57.76
CA PRO A 515 -69.82 -41.61 57.02
C PRO A 515 -68.82 -40.77 56.20
N TRP A 516 -69.28 -39.66 55.60
CA TRP A 516 -68.41 -38.71 54.91
C TRP A 516 -67.33 -38.15 55.84
N PHE A 517 -67.72 -37.69 57.04
CA PHE A 517 -66.76 -37.14 58.00
C PHE A 517 -65.70 -38.18 58.42
N TYR A 518 -66.12 -39.42 58.71
CA TYR A 518 -65.18 -40.51 59.02
C TYR A 518 -64.18 -40.75 57.88
N GLN A 519 -64.66 -40.78 56.63
CA GLN A 519 -63.79 -40.97 55.46
C GLN A 519 -62.78 -39.83 55.31
N LYS A 520 -63.23 -38.57 55.44
CA LYS A 520 -62.33 -37.41 55.30
C LYS A 520 -61.35 -37.28 56.46
N ARG A 521 -61.76 -37.60 57.69
CA ARG A 521 -60.86 -37.64 58.86
C ARG A 521 -59.70 -38.60 58.63
N GLU A 522 -59.97 -39.81 58.12
CA GLU A 522 -58.93 -40.80 57.85
C GLU A 522 -57.97 -40.32 56.76
N LEU A 523 -58.48 -39.69 55.69
CA LEU A 523 -57.64 -39.08 54.65
C LEU A 523 -56.71 -37.98 55.22
N VAL A 524 -57.20 -37.18 56.15
CA VAL A 524 -56.41 -36.14 56.83
C VAL A 524 -55.33 -36.79 57.69
N ALA A 525 -55.66 -37.83 58.46
CA ALA A 525 -54.71 -38.56 59.29
C ALA A 525 -53.58 -39.20 58.45
N GLN A 526 -53.93 -39.87 57.34
CA GLN A 526 -52.97 -40.47 56.41
C GLN A 526 -52.00 -39.45 55.81
N ARG A 527 -52.47 -38.21 55.58
CA ARG A 527 -51.67 -37.11 55.02
C ARG A 527 -50.98 -36.25 56.08
N LYS A 528 -51.00 -36.67 57.36
CA LYS A 528 -50.49 -35.88 58.51
C LYS A 528 -51.05 -34.46 58.52
N GLY A 529 -52.32 -34.35 58.12
CA GLY A 529 -53.07 -33.11 58.01
C GLY A 529 -53.56 -32.58 59.35
N ASN A 530 -54.41 -31.56 59.33
CA ASN A 530 -54.94 -30.96 60.56
C ASN A 530 -56.47 -30.74 60.43
N ILE A 531 -57.21 -31.03 61.48
CA ILE A 531 -58.65 -30.80 61.57
C ILE A 531 -58.86 -29.47 62.29
N ILE A 532 -59.34 -28.47 61.56
CA ILE A 532 -59.64 -27.15 62.11
C ILE A 532 -61.12 -27.07 62.48
N ILE A 533 -61.40 -26.89 63.77
CA ILE A 533 -62.75 -26.66 64.30
C ILE A 533 -62.95 -25.16 64.50
N MET A 534 -63.83 -24.58 63.70
CA MET A 534 -64.27 -23.20 63.79
C MET A 534 -65.30 -23.08 64.92
N TRP A 535 -64.98 -22.24 65.91
CA TRP A 535 -65.77 -22.12 67.13
C TRP A 535 -66.53 -20.79 67.20
N THR A 536 -67.80 -20.85 67.54
CA THR A 536 -68.70 -19.71 67.78
C THR A 536 -69.56 -19.91 69.02
N LYS A 537 -70.30 -18.86 69.41
CA LYS A 537 -71.31 -18.95 70.49
C LYS A 537 -72.36 -20.03 70.19
N LYS A 538 -72.73 -20.21 68.92
CA LYS A 538 -73.69 -21.25 68.52
C LYS A 538 -73.03 -22.63 68.51
N SER A 539 -71.76 -22.77 68.13
CA SER A 539 -71.03 -24.03 68.35
C SER A 539 -71.05 -24.45 69.83
N ARG A 540 -70.96 -23.48 70.75
CA ARG A 540 -71.05 -23.74 72.19
C ARG A 540 -72.43 -24.22 72.63
N THR A 541 -73.51 -23.55 72.23
CA THR A 541 -74.87 -24.02 72.57
C THR A 541 -75.13 -25.41 71.99
N MET A 542 -74.70 -25.64 70.74
CA MET A 542 -74.77 -26.94 70.07
C MET A 542 -73.99 -28.04 70.80
N TYR A 543 -72.80 -27.71 71.30
CA TYR A 543 -71.97 -28.62 72.07
C TYR A 543 -72.61 -29.00 73.41
N ASP A 544 -73.15 -28.02 74.15
CA ASP A 544 -73.80 -28.26 75.45
C ASP A 544 -75.10 -29.07 75.28
N GLN A 545 -75.87 -28.82 74.22
CA GLN A 545 -77.05 -29.60 73.84
C GLN A 545 -76.69 -31.04 73.46
N TRP A 546 -75.64 -31.22 72.63
CA TRP A 546 -75.13 -32.54 72.26
C TRP A 546 -74.64 -33.33 73.50
N ARG A 547 -73.86 -32.69 74.39
CA ARG A 547 -73.30 -33.33 75.60
C ARG A 547 -74.35 -33.72 76.64
N SER A 548 -75.41 -32.91 76.79
CA SER A 548 -76.48 -33.16 77.77
C SER A 548 -77.44 -34.28 77.35
N ARG A 549 -77.24 -34.93 76.18
CA ARG A 549 -78.10 -35.99 75.60
C ARG A 549 -79.58 -35.62 75.51
N LYS A 550 -79.91 -34.32 75.60
CA LYS A 550 -81.27 -33.80 75.76
C LYS A 550 -82.04 -33.62 74.45
N LEU A 551 -81.57 -34.13 73.31
CA LEU A 551 -82.32 -34.04 72.04
C LEU A 551 -82.23 -35.28 71.15
N LYS A 552 -83.41 -35.79 70.80
CA LYS A 552 -83.69 -36.72 69.71
C LYS A 552 -83.71 -35.95 68.38
N SER A 553 -82.68 -36.14 67.56
CA SER A 553 -82.60 -36.06 66.08
C SER A 553 -83.33 -34.99 65.21
N TYR A 554 -84.17 -34.07 65.70
CA TYR A 554 -85.06 -33.28 64.80
C TYR A 554 -85.13 -31.75 65.04
N GLU A 555 -84.16 -31.16 65.73
CA GLU A 555 -84.09 -29.68 65.90
C GLU A 555 -82.80 -29.07 65.31
N TRP A 556 -82.19 -29.79 64.38
CA TRP A 556 -81.14 -29.24 63.51
C TRP A 556 -81.83 -28.73 62.23
N THR A 557 -81.91 -27.42 62.07
CA THR A 557 -82.51 -26.78 60.87
C THR A 557 -81.68 -26.95 59.60
N ASP A 558 -80.49 -27.57 59.69
CA ASP A 558 -79.63 -27.92 58.56
C ASP A 558 -79.61 -29.47 58.41
N PRO A 559 -80.05 -30.04 57.27
CA PRO A 559 -80.06 -31.49 57.04
C PRO A 559 -78.65 -32.11 57.05
N VAL A 560 -77.61 -31.28 56.98
CA VAL A 560 -76.20 -31.66 56.85
C VAL A 560 -75.47 -31.27 58.14
N ASN A 561 -75.75 -31.98 59.25
CA ASN A 561 -75.19 -31.65 60.57
C ASN A 561 -73.70 -32.06 60.71
N LEU A 562 -72.80 -31.33 60.04
CA LEU A 562 -71.36 -31.56 60.07
C LEU A 562 -70.78 -31.48 61.49
N PHE A 563 -71.19 -30.45 62.26
CA PHE A 563 -70.68 -30.26 63.61
C PHE A 563 -71.07 -31.41 64.54
N GLY A 564 -72.33 -31.86 64.49
CA GLY A 564 -72.79 -33.00 65.29
C GLY A 564 -72.10 -34.31 64.91
N ALA A 565 -71.87 -34.55 63.61
CA ALA A 565 -71.09 -35.69 63.12
C ALA A 565 -69.64 -35.63 63.61
N ALA A 566 -69.01 -34.46 63.54
CA ALA A 566 -67.66 -34.22 64.02
C ALA A 566 -67.54 -34.42 65.54
N MET A 567 -68.43 -33.84 66.35
CA MET A 567 -68.42 -34.02 67.81
C MET A 567 -68.62 -35.49 68.18
N SER A 568 -69.56 -36.19 67.53
CA SER A 568 -69.78 -37.62 67.80
C SER A 568 -68.57 -38.49 67.47
N CYS A 569 -67.76 -38.08 66.49
CA CYS A 569 -66.55 -38.78 66.06
C CYS A 569 -65.32 -38.44 66.93
N LEU A 570 -65.10 -37.15 67.24
CA LEU A 570 -63.90 -36.65 67.91
C LEU A 570 -63.94 -36.78 69.44
N MET A 571 -65.11 -36.99 70.04
CA MET A 571 -65.25 -37.01 71.50
C MET A 571 -64.61 -38.22 72.18
N LYS A 572 -64.48 -39.36 71.49
CA LYS A 572 -63.69 -40.49 71.99
C LYS A 572 -62.21 -40.12 72.15
N ASP A 573 -61.72 -39.21 71.30
CA ASP A 573 -60.33 -38.77 71.32
C ASP A 573 -60.10 -37.72 72.42
N PHE A 574 -61.13 -36.93 72.79
CA PHE A 574 -61.01 -35.91 73.85
C PHE A 574 -61.04 -36.45 75.28
N ASP A 575 -61.61 -37.65 75.50
CA ASP A 575 -61.72 -38.27 76.82
C ASP A 575 -60.61 -39.32 77.09
N GLY A 576 -59.76 -39.65 76.09
CA GLY A 576 -58.66 -40.62 76.20
C GLY A 576 -57.27 -39.96 76.28
N GLU A 577 -56.39 -40.49 77.11
CA GLU A 577 -54.95 -40.15 77.06
C GLU A 577 -54.27 -40.97 75.96
N GLU A 578 -53.85 -40.30 74.88
CA GLU A 578 -52.61 -40.49 74.10
C GLU A 578 -52.74 -40.35 72.56
N ASP A 579 -51.77 -39.62 72.02
CA ASP A 579 -51.26 -39.44 70.65
C ASP A 579 -52.12 -38.82 69.52
N HIS A 580 -53.45 -38.91 69.51
CA HIS A 580 -54.25 -38.39 68.37
C HIS A 580 -54.72 -36.92 68.49
N LEU A 581 -54.46 -36.25 69.61
CA LEU A 581 -54.91 -34.86 69.84
C LEU A 581 -54.07 -33.77 69.15
N GLN A 582 -52.89 -34.10 68.63
CA GLN A 582 -51.96 -33.11 68.08
C GLN A 582 -52.38 -32.54 66.71
N ASP A 583 -53.30 -33.23 66.03
CA ASP A 583 -53.78 -32.93 64.67
C ASP A 583 -55.17 -32.27 64.66
N CYS A 584 -55.70 -31.89 65.83
CA CYS A 584 -56.92 -31.09 65.93
C CYS A 584 -56.57 -29.68 66.43
N THR A 585 -57.25 -28.67 65.88
CA THR A 585 -56.99 -27.27 66.19
C THR A 585 -58.31 -26.50 66.28
N VAL A 586 -58.50 -25.75 67.35
CA VAL A 586 -59.67 -24.88 67.52
C VAL A 586 -59.33 -23.46 67.08
N VAL A 587 -60.13 -22.91 66.19
CA VAL A 587 -59.96 -21.56 65.65
C VAL A 587 -61.22 -20.75 65.90
N TYR A 588 -61.06 -19.52 66.37
CA TYR A 588 -62.17 -18.59 66.54
C TYR A 588 -61.76 -17.19 66.10
N PHE A 589 -62.71 -16.45 65.54
CA PHE A 589 -62.48 -15.09 65.08
C PHE A 589 -62.72 -14.09 66.20
N GLU A 590 -61.88 -13.05 66.22
CA GLU A 590 -61.99 -11.93 67.13
C GLU A 590 -63.37 -11.30 67.07
N GLY A 591 -63.94 -11.00 68.24
CA GLY A 591 -65.25 -10.35 68.38
C GLY A 591 -66.48 -11.18 67.96
N LEU A 592 -66.31 -12.43 67.51
CA LEU A 592 -67.43 -13.37 67.31
C LEU A 592 -67.61 -14.33 68.49
N CYS A 593 -66.51 -14.66 69.16
CA CYS A 593 -66.48 -15.61 70.27
C CYS A 593 -65.35 -15.26 71.24
N GLU A 594 -65.56 -15.47 72.54
CA GLU A 594 -64.55 -15.27 73.56
C GLU A 594 -63.95 -16.60 74.04
N LYS A 595 -62.77 -16.54 74.64
CA LYS A 595 -62.07 -17.72 75.17
C LYS A 595 -62.92 -18.50 76.19
N GLN A 596 -63.84 -17.84 76.88
CA GLN A 596 -64.73 -18.42 77.89
C GLN A 596 -65.81 -19.32 77.27
N ASP A 597 -66.16 -19.09 76.02
CA ASP A 597 -67.18 -19.85 75.29
C ASP A 597 -66.69 -21.26 74.89
N ILE A 598 -65.38 -21.53 74.95
CA ILE A 598 -64.81 -22.85 74.63
C ILE A 598 -64.96 -23.80 75.84
N PRO A 599 -65.57 -24.98 75.69
CA PRO A 599 -65.76 -25.98 76.74
C PRO A 599 -64.44 -26.40 77.40
N PRO A 600 -64.44 -26.70 78.71
CA PRO A 600 -63.24 -27.18 79.43
C PRO A 600 -62.58 -28.41 78.79
N SER A 601 -63.37 -29.32 78.22
CA SER A 601 -62.89 -30.54 77.55
C SER A 601 -62.05 -30.27 76.31
N LEU A 602 -62.22 -29.13 75.65
CA LEU A 602 -61.46 -28.74 74.45
C LEU A 602 -60.25 -27.85 74.78
N ARG A 603 -59.93 -27.64 76.08
CA ARG A 603 -58.80 -26.78 76.49
C ARG A 603 -57.43 -27.37 76.22
N ASN A 604 -57.33 -28.70 76.11
CA ASN A 604 -56.08 -29.44 75.85
C ASN A 604 -55.65 -29.38 74.37
N ILE A 605 -56.49 -28.83 73.49
CA ILE A 605 -56.22 -28.70 72.05
C ILE A 605 -55.55 -27.35 71.75
N SER A 606 -54.72 -27.28 70.70
CA SER A 606 -54.16 -26.00 70.23
C SER A 606 -55.26 -25.05 69.78
N ARG A 607 -55.24 -23.82 70.32
CA ARG A 607 -56.23 -22.78 70.08
C ARG A 607 -55.59 -21.57 69.43
N PHE A 608 -56.21 -21.05 68.37
CA PHE A 608 -55.73 -19.85 67.71
C PHE A 608 -56.84 -18.81 67.56
N HIS A 609 -56.55 -17.60 68.04
CA HIS A 609 -57.43 -16.47 67.94
C HIS A 609 -57.12 -15.66 66.68
N LEU A 610 -57.96 -15.75 65.65
CA LEU A 610 -57.74 -15.01 64.41
C LEU A 610 -58.26 -13.58 64.52
N PHE A 611 -57.47 -12.54 64.20
CA PHE A 611 -56.21 -12.54 63.45
C PHE A 611 -54.93 -12.45 64.31
N LYS A 612 -55.05 -12.35 65.64
CA LYS A 612 -53.92 -12.18 66.57
C LYS A 612 -52.89 -13.30 66.47
N ASP A 613 -53.36 -14.53 66.36
CA ASP A 613 -52.53 -15.74 66.30
C ASP A 613 -52.41 -16.32 64.89
N LEU A 614 -52.77 -15.55 63.86
CA LEU A 614 -52.71 -16.02 62.46
C LEU A 614 -51.36 -16.66 62.15
N TYR A 615 -50.26 -15.96 62.42
CA TYR A 615 -48.90 -16.48 62.15
C TYR A 615 -48.57 -17.76 62.94
N GLN A 616 -49.12 -17.93 64.15
CA GLN A 616 -48.91 -19.14 64.95
C GLN A 616 -49.70 -20.32 64.38
N LEU A 617 -50.93 -20.09 63.92
CA LEU A 617 -51.72 -21.07 63.18
C LEU A 617 -50.98 -21.49 61.91
N LEU A 618 -50.46 -20.53 61.14
CA LEU A 618 -49.69 -20.82 59.92
C LEU A 618 -48.46 -21.68 60.21
N ARG A 619 -47.74 -21.38 61.29
CA ARG A 619 -46.56 -22.14 61.71
C ARG A 619 -46.92 -23.56 62.16
N LYS A 620 -48.08 -23.78 62.78
CA LYS A 620 -48.57 -25.11 63.17
C LYS A 620 -49.00 -25.95 61.97
N LEU A 621 -49.55 -25.31 60.93
CA LEU A 621 -49.94 -25.96 59.67
C LEU A 621 -48.73 -26.23 58.74
N GLN A 622 -47.59 -25.58 58.98
CA GLN A 622 -46.34 -25.79 58.26
C GLN A 622 -45.46 -26.80 59.01
N ASP A 623 -44.96 -27.82 58.33
CA ASP A 623 -44.14 -28.85 58.98
C ASP A 623 -42.86 -28.25 59.57
N THR A 624 -42.58 -28.56 60.84
CA THR A 624 -41.50 -27.99 61.65
C THR A 624 -40.08 -28.35 61.19
N THR A 625 -39.94 -29.05 60.06
CA THR A 625 -38.67 -29.61 59.59
C THR A 625 -37.81 -28.65 58.78
N CYS A 626 -38.32 -27.48 58.39
CA CYS A 626 -37.54 -26.48 57.66
C CYS A 626 -37.67 -25.07 58.27
N LEU A 627 -37.33 -24.88 59.55
CA LEU A 627 -36.93 -23.57 60.09
C LEU A 627 -36.36 -23.73 61.52
N SER A 628 -35.23 -24.42 61.63
CA SER A 628 -34.19 -24.04 62.59
C SER A 628 -33.23 -23.10 61.86
N PRO A 629 -33.30 -21.78 62.04
CA PRO A 629 -32.44 -20.86 61.30
C PRO A 629 -31.16 -20.52 62.08
N PRO A 630 -29.99 -20.43 61.42
CA PRO A 630 -28.91 -19.55 61.87
C PRO A 630 -29.44 -18.11 61.94
N CYS A 631 -28.89 -17.31 62.85
CA CYS A 631 -29.41 -16.04 63.38
C CYS A 631 -29.89 -14.94 62.39
N LEU A 632 -29.75 -15.09 61.07
CA LEU A 632 -30.04 -14.06 60.05
C LEU A 632 -31.52 -13.94 59.63
N ILE A 633 -32.43 -14.83 60.06
CA ILE A 633 -33.81 -14.87 59.51
C ILE A 633 -34.85 -14.20 60.44
N LYS A 634 -34.47 -13.62 61.59
CA LYS A 634 -35.43 -12.86 62.44
C LYS A 634 -36.01 -11.62 61.74
N ALA A 635 -35.29 -11.02 60.79
CA ALA A 635 -35.78 -9.89 60.00
C ALA A 635 -36.72 -10.35 58.86
N ALA A 636 -36.37 -11.44 58.18
CA ALA A 636 -37.17 -12.04 57.13
C ALA A 636 -38.51 -12.59 57.64
N THR A 637 -38.57 -13.18 58.85
CA THR A 637 -39.84 -13.60 59.47
C THR A 637 -40.76 -12.44 59.80
N ARG A 638 -40.23 -11.30 60.29
CA ARG A 638 -41.02 -10.08 60.50
C ARG A 638 -41.54 -9.50 59.19
N TYR A 639 -40.71 -9.50 58.14
CA TYR A 639 -41.11 -9.03 56.82
C TYR A 639 -42.23 -9.90 56.23
N LEU A 640 -42.11 -11.22 56.32
CA LEU A 640 -43.15 -12.16 55.88
C LEU A 640 -44.44 -12.04 56.69
N LYS A 641 -44.35 -11.89 58.03
CA LYS A 641 -45.51 -11.64 58.89
C LYS A 641 -46.25 -10.37 58.46
N ARG A 642 -45.53 -9.27 58.17
CA ARG A 642 -46.14 -8.03 57.67
C ARG A 642 -46.77 -8.21 56.30
N ARG A 643 -46.09 -8.90 55.37
CA ARG A 643 -46.58 -9.14 54.01
C ARG A 643 -47.84 -10.01 53.99
N LEU A 644 -47.90 -11.03 54.84
CA LEU A 644 -49.06 -11.91 55.01
C LEU A 644 -50.28 -11.17 55.56
N VAL A 645 -50.11 -10.39 56.63
CA VAL A 645 -51.19 -9.55 57.18
C VAL A 645 -51.64 -8.50 56.17
N SER A 646 -50.73 -7.96 55.35
CA SER A 646 -51.07 -6.99 54.31
C SER A 646 -51.66 -7.60 53.03
N SER A 647 -51.70 -8.93 52.90
CA SER A 647 -52.20 -9.62 51.71
C SER A 647 -53.65 -9.22 51.43
N GLU A 648 -53.98 -9.01 50.16
CA GLU A 648 -55.33 -8.65 49.72
C GLU A 648 -56.38 -9.66 50.22
N LYS A 649 -56.07 -10.97 50.18
CA LYS A 649 -56.95 -12.01 50.71
C LYS A 649 -57.06 -12.00 52.24
N SER A 650 -56.00 -11.65 52.96
CA SER A 650 -56.05 -11.50 54.43
C SER A 650 -56.93 -10.31 54.83
N LYS A 651 -56.83 -9.20 54.10
CA LYS A 651 -57.69 -8.02 54.29
C LYS A 651 -59.14 -8.33 53.92
N GLY A 652 -59.36 -9.06 52.83
CA GLY A 652 -60.69 -9.52 52.42
C GLY A 652 -61.34 -10.41 53.49
N LEU A 653 -60.58 -11.33 54.10
CA LEU A 653 -61.08 -12.14 55.21
C LEU A 653 -61.39 -11.29 56.45
N GLN A 654 -60.53 -10.32 56.80
CA GLN A 654 -60.80 -9.38 57.90
C GLN A 654 -62.10 -8.61 57.68
N GLN A 655 -62.32 -8.13 56.46
CA GLN A 655 -63.54 -7.42 56.08
C GLN A 655 -64.79 -8.30 56.23
N HIS A 656 -64.74 -9.57 55.84
CA HIS A 656 -65.88 -10.49 56.02
C HIS A 656 -66.17 -10.79 57.49
N VAL A 657 -65.13 -10.88 58.34
CA VAL A 657 -65.31 -11.00 59.81
C VAL A 657 -65.99 -9.76 60.37
N GLU A 658 -65.59 -8.56 59.96
CA GLU A 658 -66.21 -7.31 60.39
C GLU A 658 -67.65 -7.17 59.93
N LEU A 659 -67.94 -7.50 58.66
CA LEU A 659 -69.30 -7.51 58.11
C LEU A 659 -70.23 -8.45 58.89
N TYR A 660 -69.76 -9.65 59.22
CA TYR A 660 -70.54 -10.59 60.02
C TYR A 660 -70.75 -10.10 61.45
N ARG A 661 -69.71 -9.50 62.08
CA ARG A 661 -69.80 -8.91 63.42
C ARG A 661 -70.83 -7.77 63.48
N GLN A 662 -70.85 -6.88 62.48
CA GLN A 662 -71.82 -5.78 62.43
C GLN A 662 -73.27 -6.27 62.34
N ARG A 663 -73.53 -7.32 61.56
CA ARG A 663 -74.88 -7.91 61.45
C ARG A 663 -75.33 -8.63 62.71
N LEU A 664 -74.42 -9.31 63.41
CA LEU A 664 -74.72 -9.91 64.73
C LEU A 664 -75.13 -8.84 65.76
N GLY A 665 -74.50 -7.66 65.73
CA GLY A 665 -74.90 -6.52 66.56
C GLY A 665 -76.30 -5.98 66.25
N GLN A 666 -76.72 -6.05 64.97
CA GLN A 666 -78.06 -5.64 64.52
C GLN A 666 -79.15 -6.67 64.84
N GLN A 667 -78.81 -7.95 65.06
CA GLN A 667 -79.76 -8.99 65.49
C GLN A 667 -79.98 -9.06 67.01
N CYS A 668 -79.20 -8.31 67.80
CA CYS A 668 -79.35 -8.21 69.26
C CYS A 668 -79.76 -6.80 69.74
N SER A 669 -80.23 -5.92 68.83
CA SER A 669 -80.81 -4.61 69.16
C SER A 669 -82.32 -4.60 68.98
#